data_AF-A0A8T2PU45-F1
#
_entry.id   AF-A0A8T2PU45-F1
#
_cell.length_a   1.000
_cell.length_b   1.000
_cell.length_c   1.000
_cell.angle_alpha   90.00
_cell.angle_beta   90.00
_cell.angle_gamma   90.00
#
_symmetry.space_group_name_H-M   'P 1'
#
loop_
_entity.id
_entity.type
_entity.pdbx_description
1 polymer ?
#
loop_
_entity_poly.entity_id
_entity_poly.type
_entity_poly.pdbx_seq_one_letter_code
_entity_poly.pdbx_strand_id
1 'polypeptide(L)'
;MSGAALGIEIVVVFFLALFLLHRYGDFRRQQRMVLFGTLLAWYLCFLIVFILPLDVTTTIYKQCKIDHGEHEAVSNQTSPNSSIPPTKSVPTVCHKPWSYIPDGIMPVFWRVVYWTSQCLTWLLLPFMQSYARSGGFSMTGKIKTALIENAIYYGTYLLIFGSLLIYVAVHPKLRLSWYELQTIGITAANTWGLFLLVLLLGYGLVEIPRSYWNAARRGYLLDKTYFKAAKLMTEKADAEENLEDVMEEVRKVSESIKYNHPLRKYIDTILRKCPADYQEKMGRNMDDYEDYDDKRNTYPSEKSLAKLHKQVIYAVQRHNRTQVQWRNLLEQAFHLEDVSKNETSTSRTFVRSFPSPEQRSWVSKIFYTPTVEWYWECLLRQWFYRVLAVVLSLFSVAVVWSECTFFSTQPVLSLFAVFIQLAERDYNYLYIEMACFITIFFLCTCVYSTVFRIRVFNYYYLASHHQTDAYSLQFSGMLFCRLTPPLCLNFLGLIHMDSAISHQDKEQTAYTSIMGSMRVLSFIADGFYIYYPMLIVLLCIATYFSLGTRCLNLLGFQQFVGDNDMTSDLIDEGKELIRREKRKRQRVEDGENRRREWRERYGNHREDYPARNRNTYSELKESSNPDAASTNRQGKYSWSSTRPERDRQELLQDVEPLDFNGDTILDDPMESETGRHSGGRYLSMSSSQSRIFDDV
;
A
#
# COMPACT_ATOMS: atom_id res chain seq x y z
N MET A 1 2.83 15.93 -35.62
CA MET A 1 1.86 15.07 -34.90
C MET A 1 2.45 14.37 -33.68
N SER A 2 3.77 14.10 -33.61
CA SER A 2 4.46 13.49 -32.45
C SER A 2 4.28 14.24 -31.10
N GLY A 3 4.40 15.58 -31.07
CA GLY A 3 4.28 16.33 -29.81
C GLY A 3 2.90 16.28 -29.14
N ALA A 4 1.83 16.06 -29.91
CA ALA A 4 0.48 15.90 -29.36
C ALA A 4 0.30 14.52 -28.71
N ALA A 5 0.84 13.46 -29.30
CA ALA A 5 0.81 12.11 -28.73
C ALA A 5 1.58 12.05 -27.40
N LEU A 6 2.80 12.59 -27.38
CA LEU A 6 3.61 12.71 -26.15
C LEU A 6 2.93 13.60 -25.09
N GLY A 7 2.26 14.68 -25.53
CA GLY A 7 1.44 15.51 -24.64
C GLY A 7 0.26 14.75 -24.01
N ILE A 8 -0.42 13.91 -24.78
CA ILE A 8 -1.51 13.05 -24.28
C ILE A 8 -0.97 12.02 -23.28
N GLU A 9 0.15 11.35 -23.59
CA GLU A 9 0.77 10.38 -22.68
C GLU A 9 1.14 11.02 -21.33
N ILE A 10 1.80 12.18 -21.36
CA ILE A 10 2.14 12.96 -20.17
C ILE A 10 0.89 13.25 -19.33
N VAL A 11 -0.19 13.72 -19.96
CA VAL A 11 -1.44 14.05 -19.28
C VAL A 11 -2.11 12.80 -18.69
N VAL A 12 -2.15 11.70 -19.44
CA VAL A 12 -2.72 10.43 -18.99
C VAL A 12 -1.94 9.89 -17.79
N VAL A 13 -0.61 9.91 -17.83
CA VAL A 13 0.23 9.46 -16.72
C VAL A 13 0.05 10.35 -15.48
N PHE A 14 -0.13 11.66 -15.66
CA PHE A 14 -0.44 12.56 -14.56
C PHE A 14 -1.76 12.20 -13.87
N PHE A 15 -2.83 11.98 -14.65
CA PHE A 15 -4.11 11.56 -14.08
C PHE A 15 -4.07 10.17 -13.46
N LEU A 16 -3.29 9.24 -14.01
CA LEU A 16 -3.05 7.93 -13.41
C LEU A 16 -2.36 8.06 -12.05
N ALA A 17 -1.29 8.84 -11.96
CA ALA A 17 -0.58 9.09 -10.71
C ALA A 17 -1.50 9.78 -9.69
N LEU A 18 -2.32 10.74 -10.12
CA LEU A 18 -3.28 11.43 -9.26
C LEU A 18 -4.38 10.49 -8.76
N PHE A 19 -4.91 9.61 -9.64
CA PHE A 19 -5.91 8.62 -9.27
C PHE A 19 -5.36 7.61 -8.26
N LEU A 20 -4.14 7.11 -8.47
CA LEU A 20 -3.49 6.22 -7.53
C LEU A 20 -3.23 6.93 -6.20
N LEU A 21 -2.76 8.19 -6.23
CA LEU A 21 -2.52 8.97 -5.03
C LEU A 21 -3.82 9.18 -4.26
N HIS A 22 -4.92 9.47 -4.97
CA HIS A 22 -6.25 9.53 -4.38
C HIS A 22 -6.71 8.18 -3.87
N ARG A 23 -6.30 7.03 -4.43
CA ARG A 23 -6.71 5.72 -3.90
C ARG A 23 -6.06 5.38 -2.57
N TYR A 24 -4.80 5.79 -2.39
CA TYR A 24 -3.98 5.43 -1.22
C TYR A 24 -3.92 6.53 -0.15
N GLY A 25 -3.84 7.80 -0.55
CA GLY A 25 -3.70 8.95 0.35
C GLY A 25 -5.00 9.75 0.51
N ASP A 26 -5.23 10.30 1.70
CA ASP A 26 -6.35 11.20 1.99
C ASP A 26 -5.99 12.65 1.67
N PHE A 27 -6.64 13.25 0.66
CA PHE A 27 -6.35 14.63 0.24
C PHE A 27 -6.77 15.69 1.27
N ARG A 28 -7.71 15.36 2.17
CA ARG A 28 -8.22 16.29 3.17
C ARG A 28 -7.42 16.22 4.47
N ARG A 29 -6.98 15.02 4.86
CA ARG A 29 -6.22 14.83 6.12
C ARG A 29 -4.73 15.06 5.97
N GLN A 30 -4.14 14.75 4.81
CA GLN A 30 -2.70 14.87 4.61
C GLN A 30 -2.27 16.30 4.26
N GLN A 31 -1.02 16.64 4.61
CA GLN A 31 -0.45 17.94 4.29
C GLN A 31 -0.25 18.06 2.76
N ARG A 32 -0.59 19.23 2.20
CA ARG A 32 -0.49 19.47 0.75
C ARG A 32 0.91 19.21 0.18
N MET A 33 1.96 19.54 0.94
CA MET A 33 3.33 19.30 0.48
C MET A 33 3.62 17.80 0.36
N VAL A 34 3.17 16.97 1.32
CA VAL A 34 3.34 15.50 1.30
C VAL A 34 2.72 14.91 0.03
N LEU A 35 1.50 15.34 -0.28
CA LEU A 35 0.76 14.91 -1.47
C LEU A 35 1.47 15.34 -2.75
N PHE A 36 1.91 16.60 -2.83
CA PHE A 36 2.62 17.11 -4.00
C PHE A 36 3.95 16.38 -4.25
N GLY A 37 4.77 16.20 -3.20
CA GLY A 37 6.05 15.49 -3.31
C GLY A 37 5.88 14.05 -3.76
N THR A 38 4.86 13.36 -3.23
CA THR A 38 4.54 11.99 -3.66
C THR A 38 3.99 11.95 -5.08
N LEU A 39 3.08 12.85 -5.45
CA LEU A 39 2.52 12.95 -6.80
C LEU A 39 3.63 13.13 -7.82
N LEU A 40 4.54 14.06 -7.57
CA LEU A 40 5.67 14.35 -8.44
C LEU A 40 6.59 13.14 -8.57
N ALA A 41 6.92 12.46 -7.46
CA ALA A 41 7.72 11.25 -7.47
C ALA A 41 7.08 10.13 -8.31
N TRP A 42 5.80 9.81 -8.05
CA TRP A 42 5.08 8.77 -8.77
C TRP A 42 4.92 9.11 -10.26
N TYR A 43 4.62 10.36 -10.57
CA TYR A 43 4.49 10.84 -11.93
C TYR A 43 5.78 10.65 -12.74
N LEU A 44 6.92 11.08 -12.20
CA LEU A 44 8.22 10.92 -12.87
C LEU A 44 8.57 9.43 -13.10
N CYS A 45 8.21 8.57 -12.16
CA CYS A 45 8.49 7.14 -12.24
C CYS A 45 7.55 6.40 -13.22
N PHE A 46 6.27 6.77 -13.30
CA PHE A 46 5.37 6.13 -14.26
C PHE A 46 5.60 6.61 -15.70
N LEU A 47 6.14 7.81 -15.84
CA LEU A 47 6.41 8.42 -17.13
C LEU A 47 7.52 7.69 -17.91
N ILE A 48 8.49 7.05 -17.22
CA ILE A 48 9.58 6.31 -17.88
C ILE A 48 9.09 5.11 -18.70
N VAL A 49 7.92 4.55 -18.37
CA VAL A 49 7.31 3.43 -19.12
C VAL A 49 7.03 3.81 -20.58
N PHE A 50 6.73 5.09 -20.83
CA PHE A 50 6.42 5.61 -22.16
C PHE A 50 7.63 6.28 -22.81
N ILE A 51 8.40 7.06 -22.06
CA ILE A 51 9.53 7.81 -22.64
C ILE A 51 10.71 6.93 -23.02
N LEU A 52 10.99 5.86 -22.27
CA LEU A 52 12.15 5.01 -22.56
C LEU A 52 12.03 4.26 -23.90
N PRO A 53 10.87 3.66 -24.26
CA PRO A 53 10.64 3.16 -25.63
C PRO A 53 10.80 4.21 -26.73
N LEU A 54 10.39 5.46 -26.47
CA LEU A 54 10.56 6.58 -27.41
C LEU A 54 12.04 6.97 -27.58
N ASP A 55 12.84 6.90 -26.52
CA ASP A 55 14.29 7.14 -26.59
C ASP A 55 14.96 6.06 -27.43
N VAL A 56 14.66 4.78 -27.17
CA VAL A 56 15.22 3.64 -27.93
C VAL A 56 14.87 3.74 -29.42
N THR A 57 13.60 3.96 -29.78
CA THR A 57 13.21 4.06 -31.18
C THR A 57 13.83 5.27 -31.89
N THR A 58 13.97 6.40 -31.18
CA THR A 58 14.64 7.59 -31.71
C THR A 58 16.14 7.35 -31.91
N THR A 59 16.81 6.62 -31.00
CA THR A 59 18.22 6.24 -31.12
C THR A 59 18.45 5.29 -32.30
N ILE A 60 17.61 4.26 -32.48
CA ILE A 60 17.73 3.34 -33.61
C ILE A 60 17.51 4.06 -34.95
N TYR A 61 16.57 5.00 -35.01
CA TYR A 61 16.38 5.84 -36.20
C TYR A 61 17.61 6.71 -36.50
N LYS A 62 18.27 7.27 -35.47
CA LYS A 62 19.52 8.02 -35.65
C LYS A 62 20.66 7.14 -36.14
N GLN A 63 20.78 5.94 -35.58
CA GLN A 63 21.77 4.96 -36.04
C GLN A 63 21.56 4.64 -37.52
N CYS A 64 20.32 4.38 -37.95
CA CYS A 64 19.99 4.18 -39.36
C CYS A 64 20.49 5.34 -40.24
N LYS A 65 20.29 6.60 -39.82
CA LYS A 65 20.78 7.75 -40.57
C LYS A 65 22.31 7.84 -40.65
N ILE A 66 23.01 7.44 -39.59
CA ILE A 66 24.48 7.43 -39.54
C ILE A 66 25.01 6.35 -40.47
N ASP A 67 24.50 5.12 -40.33
CA ASP A 67 24.91 3.98 -41.16
C ASP A 67 24.72 4.28 -42.65
N HIS A 68 23.59 4.90 -43.03
CA HIS A 68 23.34 5.33 -44.40
C HIS A 68 24.20 6.52 -44.85
N GLY A 69 24.51 7.47 -43.96
CA GLY A 69 25.38 8.60 -44.26
C GLY A 69 26.84 8.22 -44.50
N GLU A 70 27.35 7.21 -43.78
CA GLU A 70 28.69 6.65 -44.03
C GLU A 70 28.76 5.88 -45.35
N HIS A 71 27.70 5.14 -45.71
CA HIS A 71 27.64 4.44 -47.00
C HIS A 71 27.67 5.39 -48.22
N GLU A 72 27.05 6.57 -48.14
CA GLU A 72 27.14 7.60 -49.20
C GLU A 72 28.54 8.23 -49.30
N ALA A 73 29.24 8.41 -48.17
CA ALA A 73 30.60 8.97 -48.15
C ALA A 73 31.66 7.99 -48.72
N VAL A 74 31.52 6.68 -48.45
CA VAL A 74 32.42 5.64 -48.96
C VAL A 74 32.19 5.37 -50.46
N SER A 75 30.95 5.47 -50.95
CA SER A 75 30.66 5.30 -52.38
C SER A 75 31.30 6.39 -53.26
N ASN A 76 31.59 7.58 -52.70
CA ASN A 76 32.26 8.67 -53.41
C ASN A 76 33.79 8.52 -53.47
N GLN A 77 34.37 7.49 -52.84
CA GLN A 77 35.78 7.13 -52.95
C GLN A 77 35.95 5.79 -53.70
N THR A 78 35.48 5.72 -54.95
CA THR A 78 35.88 4.62 -55.84
C THR A 78 36.97 5.08 -56.80
N SER A 79 38.19 4.63 -56.54
CA SER A 79 39.25 4.50 -57.54
C SER A 79 38.73 3.67 -58.73
N PRO A 80 39.02 4.05 -59.99
CA PRO A 80 38.51 3.35 -61.15
C PRO A 80 39.37 2.11 -61.36
N ASN A 81 38.88 0.92 -60.98
CA ASN A 81 39.10 -0.36 -61.66
C ASN A 81 38.65 -1.54 -60.79
N SER A 82 37.45 -2.06 -61.06
CA SER A 82 37.20 -3.51 -61.19
C SER A 82 35.73 -3.74 -61.53
N SER A 83 35.51 -4.44 -62.63
CA SER A 83 34.21 -4.87 -63.13
C SER A 83 33.65 -6.02 -62.29
N ILE A 84 32.83 -5.72 -61.30
CA ILE A 84 31.90 -6.65 -60.68
C ILE A 84 30.53 -5.98 -60.75
N PRO A 85 29.46 -6.63 -61.25
CA PRO A 85 28.15 -6.01 -61.31
C PRO A 85 27.70 -5.66 -59.89
N PRO A 86 27.30 -4.41 -59.59
CA PRO A 86 26.83 -4.07 -58.26
C PRO A 86 25.52 -4.82 -58.04
N THR A 87 25.52 -5.79 -57.13
CA THR A 87 24.29 -6.20 -56.45
C THR A 87 23.70 -4.92 -55.87
N LYS A 88 22.61 -4.43 -56.48
CA LYS A 88 21.85 -3.28 -56.00
C LYS A 88 21.38 -3.59 -54.59
N SER A 89 22.11 -3.14 -53.57
CA SER A 89 21.53 -2.87 -52.26
C SER A 89 20.52 -1.74 -52.51
N VAL A 90 19.24 -2.09 -52.51
CA VAL A 90 18.18 -1.09 -52.52
C VAL A 90 18.43 -0.19 -51.29
N PRO A 91 18.63 1.13 -51.45
CA PRO A 91 18.77 1.99 -50.29
C PRO A 91 17.44 1.99 -49.54
N THR A 92 17.37 1.27 -48.43
CA THR A 92 16.25 1.33 -47.50
C THR A 92 16.23 2.75 -46.91
N VAL A 93 15.29 3.57 -47.35
CA VAL A 93 15.12 4.92 -46.82
C VAL A 93 14.73 4.82 -45.35
N CYS A 94 15.53 5.40 -44.44
CA CYS A 94 15.17 5.48 -43.02
C CYS A 94 13.89 6.32 -42.87
N HIS A 95 12.75 5.67 -42.66
CA HIS A 95 11.49 6.36 -42.44
C HIS A 95 11.45 6.96 -41.03
N LYS A 96 11.02 8.22 -40.92
CA LYS A 96 10.86 8.86 -39.62
C LYS A 96 9.80 8.11 -38.80
N PRO A 97 10.09 7.69 -37.55
CA PRO A 97 9.11 7.03 -36.71
C PRO A 97 7.96 7.98 -36.40
N TRP A 98 6.75 7.42 -36.25
CA TRP A 98 5.54 8.19 -35.94
C TRP A 98 5.70 9.05 -34.69
N SER A 99 6.36 8.50 -33.67
CA SER A 99 6.62 9.11 -32.37
C SER A 99 7.98 9.85 -32.30
N TYR A 100 8.61 10.21 -33.42
CA TYR A 100 9.93 10.88 -33.43
C TYR A 100 9.93 12.18 -32.63
N ILE A 101 10.91 12.33 -31.73
CA ILE A 101 11.13 13.56 -30.95
C ILE A 101 12.32 14.34 -31.55
N PRO A 102 12.18 15.66 -31.77
CA PRO A 102 13.27 16.50 -32.26
C PRO A 102 14.55 16.44 -31.42
N ASP A 103 15.68 16.60 -32.09
CA ASP A 103 17.00 16.61 -31.46
C ASP A 103 17.12 17.72 -30.40
N GLY A 104 17.72 17.38 -29.26
CA GLY A 104 17.89 18.28 -28.12
C GLY A 104 16.80 18.23 -27.05
N ILE A 105 15.56 17.84 -27.39
CA ILE A 105 14.46 17.77 -26.40
C ILE A 105 14.67 16.58 -25.45
N MET A 106 15.00 15.40 -25.98
CA MET A 106 15.14 14.18 -25.18
C MET A 106 16.25 14.27 -24.09
N PRO A 107 17.45 14.79 -24.38
CA PRO A 107 18.46 15.00 -23.34
C PRO A 107 18.05 16.04 -22.28
N VAL A 108 17.34 17.11 -22.66
CA VAL A 108 16.84 18.09 -21.67
C VAL A 108 15.78 17.45 -20.79
N PHE A 109 14.88 16.66 -21.39
CA PHE A 109 13.84 15.94 -20.70
C PHE A 109 14.41 14.99 -19.63
N TRP A 110 15.33 14.11 -20.03
CA TRP A 110 15.98 13.18 -19.11
C TRP A 110 16.81 13.89 -18.05
N ARG A 111 17.42 15.04 -18.35
CA ARG A 111 18.13 15.86 -17.36
C ARG A 111 17.17 16.34 -16.27
N VAL A 112 15.99 16.83 -16.67
CA VAL A 112 14.95 17.25 -15.72
C VAL A 112 14.50 16.05 -14.90
N VAL A 113 14.11 14.93 -15.52
CA VAL A 113 13.63 13.74 -14.81
C VAL A 113 14.67 13.18 -13.84
N TYR A 114 15.92 13.06 -14.26
CA TYR A 114 17.00 12.51 -13.45
C TYR A 114 17.30 13.40 -12.24
N TRP A 115 17.60 14.68 -12.43
CA TRP A 115 17.97 15.57 -11.33
C TRP A 115 16.81 15.88 -10.38
N THR A 116 15.58 15.96 -10.90
CA THR A 116 14.39 16.08 -10.05
C THR A 116 14.19 14.83 -9.20
N SER A 117 14.35 13.63 -9.77
CA SER A 117 14.27 12.36 -9.02
C SER A 117 15.36 12.27 -7.94
N GLN A 118 16.60 12.67 -8.24
CA GLN A 118 17.67 12.70 -7.24
C GLN A 118 17.39 13.69 -6.11
N CYS A 119 16.90 14.90 -6.44
CA CYS A 119 16.49 15.89 -5.45
C CYS A 119 15.33 15.39 -4.57
N LEU A 120 14.35 14.74 -5.18
CA LEU A 120 13.22 14.11 -4.47
C LEU A 120 13.70 13.02 -3.51
N THR A 121 14.56 12.11 -3.97
CA THR A 121 15.05 10.98 -3.19
C THR A 121 15.94 11.39 -2.02
N TRP A 122 16.87 12.33 -2.22
CA TRP A 122 17.89 12.65 -1.20
C TRP A 122 17.58 13.87 -0.36
N LEU A 123 16.77 14.81 -0.84
CA LEU A 123 16.50 16.07 -0.13
C LEU A 123 15.04 16.16 0.30
N LEU A 124 14.13 16.24 -0.67
CA LEU A 124 12.75 16.69 -0.41
C LEU A 124 11.94 15.64 0.36
N LEU A 125 11.84 14.41 -0.13
CA LEU A 125 11.03 13.36 0.51
C LEU A 125 11.51 12.99 1.93
N PRO A 126 12.81 12.74 2.18
CA PRO A 126 13.28 12.44 3.55
C PRO A 126 13.11 13.62 4.52
N PHE A 127 13.26 14.87 4.05
CA PHE A 127 12.91 16.04 4.85
C PHE A 127 11.43 16.01 5.24
N MET A 128 10.55 15.79 4.27
CA MET A 128 9.12 15.78 4.50
C MET A 128 8.64 14.62 5.37
N GLN A 129 9.31 13.47 5.31
CA GLN A 129 9.05 12.32 6.21
C GLN A 129 9.30 12.69 7.67
N SER A 130 10.46 13.28 7.96
CA SER A 130 10.79 13.73 9.32
C SER A 130 9.88 14.87 9.78
N TYR A 131 9.48 15.75 8.85
CA TYR A 131 8.52 16.82 9.14
C TYR A 131 7.12 16.28 9.48
N ALA A 132 6.59 15.34 8.69
CA ALA A 132 5.28 14.73 8.92
C ALA A 132 5.23 13.94 10.24
N ARG A 133 6.34 13.29 10.60
CA ARG A 133 6.50 12.52 11.84
C ARG A 133 6.70 13.36 13.10
N SER A 134 7.02 14.65 12.97
CA SER A 134 7.33 15.50 14.11
C SER A 134 6.06 15.88 14.91
N GLY A 135 6.10 15.63 16.23
CA GLY A 135 5.03 15.97 17.18
C GLY A 135 5.03 17.44 17.63
N GLY A 136 5.87 18.28 17.03
CA GLY A 136 6.01 19.69 17.40
C GLY A 136 4.72 20.48 17.21
N PHE A 137 4.42 21.38 18.15
CA PHE A 137 3.19 22.19 18.11
C PHE A 137 3.28 23.41 17.18
N SER A 138 4.50 23.83 16.79
CA SER A 138 4.77 24.97 15.90
C SER A 138 5.44 24.53 14.59
N MET A 139 5.21 25.26 13.50
CA MET A 139 5.83 24.96 12.20
C MET A 139 7.36 25.04 12.25
N THR A 140 7.90 26.01 12.98
CA THR A 140 9.34 26.20 13.19
C THR A 140 9.94 25.06 14.00
N GLY A 141 9.24 24.59 15.03
CA GLY A 141 9.64 23.41 15.82
C GLY A 141 9.70 22.16 14.94
N LYS A 142 8.70 21.93 14.09
CA LYS A 142 8.66 20.81 13.15
C LYS A 142 9.83 20.84 12.15
N ILE A 143 10.11 22.00 11.55
CA ILE A 143 11.23 22.16 10.61
C ILE A 143 12.57 21.91 11.32
N LYS A 144 12.77 22.48 12.51
CA LYS A 144 14.00 22.28 13.28
C LYS A 144 14.22 20.81 13.61
N THR A 145 13.20 20.12 14.11
CA THR A 145 13.27 18.68 14.40
C THR A 145 13.56 17.88 13.12
N ALA A 146 12.87 18.17 12.02
CA ALA A 146 13.09 17.48 10.75
C ALA A 146 14.51 17.67 10.19
N LEU A 147 15.07 18.87 10.30
CA LEU A 147 16.45 19.16 9.90
C LEU A 147 17.45 18.42 10.79
N ILE A 148 17.24 18.40 12.11
CA ILE A 148 18.13 17.70 13.04
C ILE A 148 18.11 16.19 12.78
N GLU A 149 16.93 15.58 12.63
CA GLU A 149 16.81 14.14 12.34
C GLU A 149 17.52 13.77 11.03
N ASN A 150 17.35 14.56 9.97
CA ASN A 150 18.04 14.32 8.70
C ASN A 150 19.53 14.63 8.76
N ALA A 151 19.96 15.66 9.49
CA ALA A 151 21.37 15.98 9.67
C ALA A 151 22.11 14.88 10.44
N ILE A 152 21.48 14.27 11.43
CA ILE A 152 22.04 13.10 12.12
C ILE A 152 22.17 11.93 11.14
N TYR A 153 21.09 11.62 10.40
CA TYR A 153 21.10 10.53 9.42
C TYR A 153 22.21 10.73 8.37
N TYR A 154 22.20 11.84 7.64
CA TYR A 154 23.22 12.13 6.62
C TYR A 154 24.61 12.35 7.19
N GLY A 155 24.72 12.91 8.40
CA GLY A 155 25.98 13.05 9.12
C GLY A 155 26.65 11.71 9.37
N THR A 156 25.89 10.68 9.76
CA THR A 156 26.44 9.32 9.93
C THR A 156 26.93 8.72 8.62
N TYR A 157 26.19 8.87 7.50
CA TYR A 157 26.66 8.43 6.19
C TYR A 157 27.91 9.19 5.73
N LEU A 158 27.98 10.49 5.98
CA LEU A 158 29.14 11.30 5.63
C LEU A 158 30.38 10.88 6.42
N LEU A 159 30.23 10.50 7.70
CA LEU A 159 31.33 9.97 8.51
C LEU A 159 31.84 8.63 7.97
N ILE A 160 30.94 7.71 7.60
CA ILE A 160 31.31 6.41 7.01
C ILE A 160 31.97 6.61 5.64
N PHE A 161 31.41 7.47 4.81
CA PHE A 161 31.98 7.78 3.50
C PHE A 161 33.35 8.46 3.64
N GLY A 162 33.48 9.39 4.58
CA GLY A 162 34.74 10.07 4.88
C GLY A 162 35.82 9.12 5.38
N SER A 163 35.49 8.16 6.25
CA SER A 163 36.47 7.16 6.72
C SER A 163 36.92 6.22 5.61
N LEU A 164 36.01 5.80 4.73
CA LEU A 164 36.34 5.03 3.52
C LEU A 164 37.21 5.84 2.55
N LEU A 165 36.91 7.12 2.37
CA LEU A 165 37.71 8.01 1.50
C LEU A 165 39.12 8.18 2.05
N ILE A 166 39.28 8.38 3.37
CA ILE A 166 40.60 8.42 4.03
C ILE A 166 41.35 7.11 3.81
N TYR A 167 40.69 5.95 3.97
CA TYR A 167 41.30 4.65 3.68
C TYR A 167 41.82 4.55 2.24
N VAL A 168 41.03 4.99 1.26
CA VAL A 168 41.43 4.98 -0.16
C VAL A 168 42.55 6.00 -0.44
N ALA A 169 42.50 7.18 0.16
CA ALA A 169 43.50 8.24 -0.03
C ALA A 169 44.88 7.90 0.57
N VAL A 170 44.92 7.06 1.61
CA VAL A 170 46.16 6.57 2.23
C VAL A 170 46.81 5.46 1.38
N HIS A 171 46.05 4.80 0.50
CA HIS A 171 46.61 3.78 -0.41
C HIS A 171 47.44 4.45 -1.53
N PRO A 172 48.76 4.23 -1.58
CA PRO A 172 49.69 4.99 -2.44
C PRO A 172 49.51 4.75 -3.95
N LYS A 173 48.59 3.88 -4.37
CA LYS A 173 48.31 3.54 -5.77
C LYS A 173 47.12 4.31 -6.37
N LEU A 174 46.35 5.06 -5.57
CA LEU A 174 45.11 5.71 -6.03
C LEU A 174 45.21 7.22 -5.84
N ARG A 175 45.41 7.96 -6.94
CA ARG A 175 45.30 9.44 -6.94
C ARG A 175 43.85 9.80 -7.19
N LEU A 176 43.14 10.28 -6.17
CA LEU A 176 41.74 10.69 -6.26
C LEU A 176 41.62 12.10 -6.86
N SER A 177 41.08 12.20 -8.08
CA SER A 177 40.61 13.47 -8.65
C SER A 177 39.20 13.82 -8.17
N TRP A 178 38.85 15.11 -8.17
CA TRP A 178 37.48 15.57 -7.88
C TRP A 178 36.44 14.93 -8.82
N TYR A 179 36.79 14.77 -10.10
CA TYR A 179 35.93 14.11 -11.09
C TYR A 179 35.70 12.62 -10.77
N GLU A 180 36.74 11.92 -10.32
CA GLU A 180 36.65 10.52 -9.91
C GLU A 180 35.81 10.39 -8.64
N LEU A 181 35.94 11.33 -7.70
CA LEU A 181 35.13 11.35 -6.48
C LEU A 181 33.64 11.56 -6.79
N GLN A 182 33.30 12.48 -7.70
CA GLN A 182 31.92 12.63 -8.18
C GLN A 182 31.40 11.35 -8.83
N THR A 183 32.25 10.70 -9.62
CA THR A 183 31.89 9.46 -10.31
C THR A 183 31.68 8.30 -9.33
N ILE A 184 32.52 8.16 -8.30
CA ILE A 184 32.34 7.19 -7.21
C ILE A 184 31.02 7.44 -6.49
N GLY A 185 30.67 8.70 -6.20
CA GLY A 185 29.41 9.06 -5.56
C GLY A 185 28.18 8.67 -6.39
N ILE A 186 28.18 8.97 -7.69
CA ILE A 186 27.10 8.59 -8.61
C ILE A 186 27.01 7.07 -8.73
N THR A 187 28.14 6.39 -8.88
CA THR A 187 28.20 4.93 -8.99
C THR A 187 27.68 4.26 -7.73
N ALA A 188 28.10 4.72 -6.54
CA ALA A 188 27.65 4.19 -5.25
C ALA A 188 26.14 4.38 -5.01
N ALA A 189 25.59 5.55 -5.40
CA ALA A 189 24.16 5.80 -5.30
C ALA A 189 23.36 4.84 -6.22
N ASN A 190 23.88 4.59 -7.43
CA ASN A 190 23.26 3.70 -8.40
C ASN A 190 23.40 2.21 -8.01
N THR A 191 24.54 1.77 -7.48
CA THR A 191 24.74 0.36 -7.06
C THR A 191 23.81 -0.04 -5.91
N TRP A 192 23.54 0.87 -4.96
CA TRP A 192 22.53 0.63 -3.92
C TRP A 192 21.12 0.46 -4.50
N GLY A 193 20.72 1.33 -5.43
CA GLY A 193 19.43 1.21 -6.11
C GLY A 193 19.32 -0.09 -6.93
N LEU A 194 20.43 -0.51 -7.53
CA LEU A 194 20.54 -1.71 -8.35
C LEU A 194 20.49 -2.99 -7.52
N PHE A 195 21.13 -3.01 -6.35
CA PHE A 195 20.97 -4.08 -5.37
C PHE A 195 19.50 -4.24 -4.94
N LEU A 196 18.83 -3.13 -4.61
CA LEU A 196 17.40 -3.14 -4.30
C LEU A 196 16.57 -3.62 -5.50
N LEU A 197 16.93 -3.23 -6.72
CA LEU A 197 16.26 -3.70 -7.93
C LEU A 197 16.36 -5.22 -8.07
N VAL A 198 17.53 -5.83 -7.86
CA VAL A 198 17.69 -7.30 -7.92
C VAL A 198 16.77 -8.01 -6.94
N LEU A 199 16.72 -7.53 -5.69
CA LEU A 199 15.87 -8.12 -4.66
C LEU A 199 14.38 -8.04 -5.04
N LEU A 200 13.94 -6.87 -5.48
CA LEU A 200 12.53 -6.63 -5.82
C LEU A 200 12.12 -7.33 -7.11
N LEU A 201 12.99 -7.33 -8.13
CA LEU A 201 12.75 -7.98 -9.41
C LEU A 201 12.75 -9.51 -9.24
N GLY A 202 13.73 -10.08 -8.54
CA GLY A 202 13.81 -11.52 -8.27
C GLY A 202 12.62 -12.06 -7.47
N TYR A 203 12.04 -11.24 -6.58
CA TYR A 203 10.77 -11.56 -5.92
C TYR A 203 9.58 -11.40 -6.87
N GLY A 204 9.48 -10.27 -7.56
CA GLY A 204 8.34 -9.94 -8.43
C GLY A 204 8.15 -10.92 -9.60
N LEU A 205 9.24 -11.38 -10.21
CA LEU A 205 9.22 -12.32 -11.34
C LEU A 205 8.56 -13.66 -10.98
N VAL A 206 8.63 -14.09 -9.72
CA VAL A 206 8.06 -15.36 -9.26
C VAL A 206 6.70 -15.16 -8.60
N GLU A 207 6.59 -14.17 -7.71
CA GLU A 207 5.39 -13.99 -6.89
C GLU A 207 4.20 -13.47 -7.70
N ILE A 208 4.43 -12.66 -8.75
CA ILE A 208 3.33 -12.10 -9.54
C ILE A 208 2.57 -13.17 -10.33
N PRO A 209 3.22 -14.02 -11.16
CA PRO A 209 2.52 -15.10 -11.83
C PRO A 209 1.90 -16.10 -10.84
N ARG A 210 2.62 -16.45 -9.76
CA ARG A 210 2.13 -17.32 -8.69
C ARG A 210 0.87 -16.78 -8.03
N SER A 211 0.85 -15.47 -7.74
CA SER A 211 -0.29 -14.80 -7.12
C SER A 211 -1.54 -14.90 -7.98
N TYR A 212 -1.43 -14.72 -9.30
CA TYR A 212 -2.56 -14.87 -10.22
C TYR A 212 -2.97 -16.34 -10.40
N TRP A 213 -2.01 -17.25 -10.45
CA TRP A 213 -2.28 -18.69 -10.51
C TRP A 213 -3.07 -19.16 -9.29
N ASN A 214 -2.63 -18.75 -8.10
CA ASN A 214 -3.29 -19.09 -6.85
C ASN A 214 -4.66 -18.41 -6.70
N ALA A 215 -4.81 -17.16 -7.17
CA ALA A 215 -6.12 -16.50 -7.23
C ALA A 215 -7.11 -17.21 -8.16
N ALA A 216 -6.63 -18.00 -9.12
CA ALA A 216 -7.46 -18.81 -10.01
C ALA A 216 -7.81 -20.20 -9.46
N ARG A 217 -7.25 -20.61 -8.31
CA ARG A 217 -7.64 -21.86 -7.64
C ARG A 217 -8.96 -21.64 -6.90
N ARG A 218 -9.87 -22.60 -7.01
CA ARG A 218 -11.16 -22.56 -6.30
C ARG A 218 -10.92 -22.69 -4.80
N GLY A 219 -11.67 -21.95 -3.98
CA GLY A 219 -11.54 -21.94 -2.53
C GLY A 219 -10.29 -21.23 -1.98
N TYR A 220 -9.15 -21.28 -2.68
CA TYR A 220 -7.88 -20.71 -2.17
C TYR A 220 -7.99 -19.24 -1.74
N LEU A 221 -8.67 -18.40 -2.54
CA LEU A 221 -8.81 -16.98 -2.21
C LEU A 221 -9.66 -16.78 -0.94
N LEU A 222 -10.67 -17.63 -0.73
CA LEU A 222 -11.52 -17.61 0.45
C LEU A 222 -10.74 -18.05 1.70
N ASP A 223 -10.01 -19.16 1.61
CA ASP A 223 -9.16 -19.64 2.72
C ASP A 223 -8.08 -18.61 3.08
N LYS A 224 -7.46 -18.00 2.07
CA LYS A 224 -6.51 -16.90 2.23
C LYS A 224 -7.13 -15.69 2.93
N THR A 225 -8.39 -15.37 2.64
CA THR A 225 -9.08 -14.30 3.37
C THR A 225 -9.40 -14.66 4.81
N TYR A 226 -9.77 -15.91 5.11
CA TYR A 226 -9.96 -16.38 6.49
C TYR A 226 -8.67 -16.29 7.30
N PHE A 227 -7.56 -16.80 6.76
CA PHE A 227 -6.25 -16.69 7.40
C PHE A 227 -5.81 -15.23 7.65
N LYS A 228 -6.03 -14.35 6.66
CA LYS A 228 -5.76 -12.92 6.83
C LYS A 228 -6.67 -12.29 7.87
N ALA A 229 -7.90 -12.78 8.02
CA ALA A 229 -8.83 -12.28 9.02
C ALA A 229 -8.35 -12.60 10.44
N ALA A 230 -7.88 -13.82 10.70
CA ALA A 230 -7.30 -14.18 11.99
C ALA A 230 -6.12 -13.25 12.35
N LYS A 231 -5.13 -13.11 11.44
CA LYS A 231 -3.97 -12.24 11.64
C LYS A 231 -4.33 -10.77 11.85
N LEU A 232 -5.24 -10.25 11.03
CA LEU A 232 -5.66 -8.86 11.11
C LEU A 232 -6.47 -8.57 12.38
N MET A 233 -7.20 -9.56 12.90
CA MET A 233 -7.94 -9.43 14.16
C MET A 233 -6.98 -9.25 15.34
N THR A 234 -5.88 -10.01 15.40
CA THR A 234 -4.80 -9.81 16.38
C THR A 234 -4.18 -8.42 16.23
N GLU A 235 -3.77 -8.02 15.02
CA GLU A 235 -3.19 -6.68 14.78
C GLU A 235 -4.16 -5.54 15.17
N LYS A 236 -5.46 -5.78 15.01
CA LYS A 236 -6.52 -4.83 15.38
C LYS A 236 -6.66 -4.74 16.90
N ALA A 237 -6.67 -5.87 17.61
CA ALA A 237 -6.73 -5.91 19.07
C ALA A 237 -5.52 -5.18 19.69
N ASP A 238 -4.30 -5.46 19.20
CA ASP A 238 -3.07 -4.78 19.64
C ASP A 238 -3.14 -3.26 19.41
N ALA A 239 -3.77 -2.83 18.31
CA ALA A 239 -3.94 -1.41 17.99
C ALA A 239 -5.03 -0.73 18.83
N GLU A 240 -6.03 -1.47 19.28
CA GLU A 240 -7.08 -1.01 20.20
C GLU A 240 -6.50 -0.84 21.61
N GLU A 241 -5.75 -1.82 22.12
CA GLU A 241 -5.07 -1.76 23.42
C GLU A 241 -4.06 -0.60 23.49
N ASN A 242 -3.16 -0.48 22.50
CA ASN A 242 -2.19 0.62 22.47
C ASN A 242 -2.89 2.00 22.37
N LEU A 243 -4.07 2.08 21.74
CA LEU A 243 -4.84 3.33 21.74
C LEU A 243 -5.37 3.62 23.14
N GLU A 244 -5.90 2.61 23.84
CA GLU A 244 -6.40 2.74 25.22
C GLU A 244 -5.29 3.21 26.17
N ASP A 245 -4.10 2.59 26.11
CA ASP A 245 -2.93 2.96 26.92
C ASP A 245 -2.54 4.43 26.72
N VAL A 246 -2.42 4.86 25.45
CA VAL A 246 -2.05 6.24 25.11
C VAL A 246 -3.16 7.22 25.52
N MET A 247 -4.43 6.84 25.42
CA MET A 247 -5.54 7.66 25.90
C MET A 247 -5.53 7.81 27.43
N GLU A 248 -5.09 6.79 28.17
CA GLU A 248 -4.91 6.87 29.62
C GLU A 248 -3.74 7.81 30.00
N GLU A 249 -2.63 7.76 29.27
CA GLU A 249 -1.53 8.73 29.45
C GLU A 249 -1.98 10.17 29.19
N VAL A 250 -2.75 10.40 28.13
CA VAL A 250 -3.35 11.72 27.84
C VAL A 250 -4.25 12.17 28.96
N ARG A 251 -5.07 11.26 29.51
CA ARG A 251 -5.95 11.56 30.65
C ARG A 251 -5.14 12.00 31.87
N LYS A 252 -4.13 11.21 32.29
CA LYS A 252 -3.25 11.53 33.43
C LYS A 252 -2.56 12.89 33.24
N VAL A 253 -2.04 13.17 32.04
CA VAL A 253 -1.41 14.45 31.73
C VAL A 253 -2.43 15.59 31.74
N SER A 254 -3.64 15.38 31.24
CA SER A 254 -4.71 16.38 31.26
C SER A 254 -5.16 16.74 32.68
N GLU A 255 -5.25 15.75 33.57
CA GLU A 255 -5.63 15.93 34.99
C GLU A 255 -4.51 16.65 35.77
N SER A 256 -3.24 16.39 35.43
CA SER A 256 -2.09 17.04 36.09
C SER A 256 -1.93 18.54 35.80
N ILE A 257 -2.44 19.04 34.66
CA ILE A 257 -2.24 20.42 34.20
C ILE A 257 -3.51 21.26 34.39
N LYS A 258 -3.48 22.15 35.39
CA LYS A 258 -4.55 23.12 35.69
C LYS A 258 -4.89 24.01 34.47
N TYR A 259 -6.14 24.48 34.41
CA TYR A 259 -6.70 25.30 33.31
C TYR A 259 -5.89 26.58 33.00
N ASN A 260 -5.26 27.19 34.01
CA ASN A 260 -4.53 28.45 33.86
C ASN A 260 -3.06 28.29 33.40
N HIS A 261 -2.58 27.06 33.17
CA HIS A 261 -1.17 26.82 32.82
C HIS A 261 -0.90 27.08 31.32
N PRO A 262 0.24 27.71 30.92
CA PRO A 262 0.55 27.97 29.51
C PRO A 262 0.64 26.70 28.64
N LEU A 263 0.95 25.54 29.24
CA LEU A 263 0.97 24.25 28.54
C LEU A 263 -0.43 23.70 28.21
N ARG A 264 -1.51 24.28 28.75
CA ARG A 264 -2.88 23.82 28.49
C ARG A 264 -3.24 23.89 27.00
N LYS A 265 -2.79 24.93 26.31
CA LYS A 265 -2.94 25.07 24.85
C LYS A 265 -2.39 23.86 24.06
N TYR A 266 -1.30 23.27 24.54
CA TYR A 266 -0.70 22.08 23.91
C TYR A 266 -1.55 20.83 24.16
N ILE A 267 -2.08 20.66 25.38
CA ILE A 267 -3.01 19.56 25.69
C ILE A 267 -4.30 19.69 24.89
N ASP A 268 -4.89 20.88 24.79
CA ASP A 268 -6.11 21.07 24.00
C ASP A 268 -5.89 20.72 22.53
N THR A 269 -4.67 20.95 22.02
CA THR A 269 -4.27 20.52 20.68
C THR A 269 -4.18 18.99 20.57
N ILE A 270 -3.70 18.31 21.61
CA ILE A 270 -3.66 16.83 21.69
C ILE A 270 -5.08 16.26 21.77
N LEU A 271 -5.94 16.80 22.64
CA LEU A 271 -7.31 16.34 22.84
C LEU A 271 -8.14 16.44 21.56
N ARG A 272 -7.94 17.49 20.75
CA ARG A 272 -8.56 17.62 19.42
C ARG A 272 -8.19 16.50 18.44
N LYS A 273 -7.11 15.76 18.68
CA LYS A 273 -6.69 14.62 17.86
C LYS A 273 -7.22 13.27 18.37
N CYS A 274 -7.73 13.22 19.59
CA CYS A 274 -8.36 12.02 20.15
C CYS A 274 -9.70 11.73 19.47
N PRO A 275 -10.15 10.46 19.43
CA PRO A 275 -11.48 10.10 18.92
C PRO A 275 -12.61 10.73 19.75
N ALA A 276 -13.75 11.04 19.13
CA ALA A 276 -14.90 11.68 19.79
C ALA A 276 -15.38 10.89 21.02
N ASP A 277 -15.40 9.55 20.91
CA ASP A 277 -15.79 8.65 22.01
C ASP A 277 -14.96 8.84 23.28
N TYR A 278 -13.68 9.19 23.13
CA TYR A 278 -12.78 9.46 24.26
C TYR A 278 -12.85 10.91 24.72
N GLN A 279 -13.09 11.85 23.80
CA GLN A 279 -13.30 13.26 24.13
C GLN A 279 -14.51 13.44 25.06
N GLU A 280 -15.63 12.76 24.78
CA GLU A 280 -16.84 12.82 25.61
C GLU A 280 -16.61 12.20 27.01
N LYS A 281 -15.88 11.08 27.07
CA LYS A 281 -15.52 10.41 28.34
C LYS A 281 -14.58 11.27 29.20
N MET A 282 -13.65 11.99 28.59
CA MET A 282 -12.73 12.89 29.30
C MET A 282 -13.42 14.19 29.73
N GLY A 283 -14.35 14.71 28.93
CA GLY A 283 -15.08 15.94 29.22
C GLY A 283 -16.02 15.83 30.42
N ARG A 284 -16.62 14.65 30.66
CA ARG A 284 -17.57 14.42 31.76
C ARG A 284 -16.97 14.42 33.17
N ASN A 285 -15.66 14.19 33.31
CA ASN A 285 -15.01 14.05 34.62
C ASN A 285 -14.17 15.28 35.03
N MET A 286 -14.19 16.35 34.24
CA MET A 286 -13.36 17.54 34.45
C MET A 286 -14.04 18.62 35.31
N ASP A 287 -15.33 18.43 35.65
CA ASP A 287 -16.16 19.41 36.37
C ASP A 287 -16.14 19.22 37.91
N ASP A 288 -15.57 18.12 38.42
CA ASP A 288 -15.68 17.70 39.83
C ASP A 288 -14.40 17.87 40.69
N TYR A 289 -13.36 18.55 40.21
CA TYR A 289 -12.10 18.63 40.96
C TYR A 289 -12.06 19.83 41.93
N GLU A 290 -12.36 19.57 43.20
CA GLU A 290 -12.11 20.50 44.31
C GLU A 290 -10.61 20.82 44.48
N ASP A 291 -10.35 22.06 44.88
CA ASP A 291 -9.03 22.71 44.98
C ASP A 291 -8.22 22.22 46.20
N TYR A 292 -7.89 20.92 46.24
CA TYR A 292 -6.93 20.40 47.22
C TYR A 292 -5.50 20.69 46.76
N ASP A 293 -4.80 21.46 47.59
CA ASP A 293 -3.48 22.03 47.37
C ASP A 293 -2.38 20.95 47.49
N ASP A 294 -2.25 20.08 46.48
CA ASP A 294 -1.24 19.01 46.48
C ASP A 294 0.08 19.47 45.84
N LYS A 295 1.07 19.76 46.69
CA LYS A 295 2.35 20.41 46.38
C LYS A 295 3.38 19.54 45.63
N ARG A 296 2.97 18.55 44.81
CA ARG A 296 3.92 17.65 44.12
C ARG A 296 3.59 17.26 42.67
N ASN A 297 2.81 18.06 41.94
CA ASN A 297 2.66 17.82 40.50
C ASN A 297 3.94 18.20 39.73
N THR A 298 4.74 17.20 39.38
CA THR A 298 5.84 17.35 38.43
C THR A 298 5.24 17.62 37.05
N TYR A 299 5.24 18.89 36.65
CA TYR A 299 4.68 19.26 35.35
C TYR A 299 5.52 18.66 34.21
N PRO A 300 4.88 17.99 33.24
CA PRO A 300 5.59 17.44 32.10
C PRO A 300 6.16 18.56 31.22
N SER A 301 7.39 18.36 30.73
CA SER A 301 8.07 19.28 29.82
C SER A 301 7.36 19.42 28.46
N GLU A 302 7.62 20.51 27.73
CA GLU A 302 7.14 20.67 26.35
C GLU A 302 7.60 19.53 25.43
N LYS A 303 8.83 19.01 25.64
CA LYS A 303 9.36 17.88 24.87
C LYS A 303 8.59 16.59 25.12
N SER A 304 8.21 16.32 26.38
CA SER A 304 7.36 15.16 26.71
C SER A 304 5.95 15.32 26.16
N LEU A 305 5.37 16.53 26.17
CA LEU A 305 4.08 16.79 25.51
C LEU A 305 4.16 16.59 23.99
N ALA A 306 5.26 17.01 23.35
CA ALA A 306 5.45 16.78 21.92
C ALA A 306 5.63 15.28 21.59
N LYS A 307 6.26 14.51 22.49
CA LYS A 307 6.36 13.04 22.37
C LYS A 307 4.99 12.37 22.52
N LEU A 308 4.20 12.79 23.52
CA LEU A 308 2.84 12.30 23.74
C LEU A 308 1.93 12.63 22.56
N HIS A 309 1.99 13.86 22.04
CA HIS A 309 1.25 14.27 20.85
C HIS A 309 1.61 13.39 19.64
N LYS A 310 2.89 13.08 19.46
CA LYS A 310 3.35 12.14 18.41
C LYS A 310 2.75 10.74 18.63
N GLN A 311 2.79 10.20 19.86
CA GLN A 311 2.21 8.90 20.20
C GLN A 311 0.71 8.84 19.91
N VAL A 312 -0.05 9.87 20.30
CA VAL A 312 -1.50 9.98 20.04
C VAL A 312 -1.80 9.94 18.54
N ILE A 313 -1.08 10.73 17.74
CA ILE A 313 -1.26 10.73 16.28
C ILE A 313 -1.06 9.32 15.71
N TYR A 314 0.01 8.62 16.13
CA TYR A 314 0.30 7.27 15.65
C TYR A 314 -0.72 6.23 16.10
N ALA A 315 -1.13 6.26 17.37
CA ALA A 315 -2.10 5.32 17.92
C ALA A 315 -3.48 5.47 17.24
N VAL A 316 -3.99 6.70 17.13
CA VAL A 316 -5.26 7.00 16.47
C VAL A 316 -5.23 6.60 15.00
N GLN A 317 -4.13 6.87 14.30
CA GLN A 317 -3.98 6.49 12.91
C GLN A 317 -3.90 4.96 12.72
N ARG A 318 -3.16 4.26 13.59
CA ARG A 318 -3.04 2.81 13.56
C ARG A 318 -4.40 2.13 13.78
N HIS A 319 -5.16 2.60 14.77
CA HIS A 319 -6.50 2.10 15.06
C HIS A 319 -7.48 2.32 13.89
N ASN A 320 -7.57 3.55 13.37
CA ASN A 320 -8.43 3.82 12.20
C ASN A 320 -8.07 2.96 10.99
N ARG A 321 -6.76 2.75 10.76
CA ARG A 321 -6.26 1.92 9.66
C ARG A 321 -6.67 0.47 9.83
N THR A 322 -6.41 -0.16 10.98
CA THR A 322 -6.77 -1.56 11.23
C THR A 322 -8.28 -1.75 11.18
N GLN A 323 -9.07 -0.78 11.66
CA GLN A 323 -10.53 -0.81 11.59
C GLN A 323 -11.05 -0.78 10.14
N VAL A 324 -10.51 0.10 9.28
CA VAL A 324 -10.91 0.16 7.86
C VAL A 324 -10.47 -1.09 7.11
N GLN A 325 -9.27 -1.60 7.39
CA GLN A 325 -8.80 -2.86 6.80
C GLN A 325 -9.68 -4.03 7.19
N TRP A 326 -10.08 -4.10 8.46
CA TRP A 326 -10.99 -5.12 8.96
C TRP A 326 -12.32 -5.07 8.20
N ARG A 327 -12.89 -3.88 8.03
CA ARG A 327 -14.12 -3.69 7.26
C ARG A 327 -13.99 -4.17 5.81
N ASN A 328 -12.93 -3.76 5.12
CA ASN A 328 -12.70 -4.13 3.73
C ASN A 328 -12.46 -5.65 3.58
N LEU A 329 -11.75 -6.26 4.51
CA LEU A 329 -11.51 -7.69 4.52
C LEU A 329 -12.80 -8.48 4.79
N LEU A 330 -13.67 -8.00 5.68
CA LEU A 330 -15.00 -8.57 5.90
C LEU A 330 -15.87 -8.50 4.64
N GLU A 331 -15.87 -7.36 3.94
CA GLU A 331 -16.60 -7.21 2.68
C GLU A 331 -16.08 -8.16 1.60
N GLN A 332 -14.75 -8.29 1.49
CA GLN A 332 -14.13 -9.25 0.58
C GLN A 332 -14.51 -10.69 0.95
N ALA A 333 -14.48 -11.05 2.23
CA ALA A 333 -14.84 -12.39 2.70
C ALA A 333 -16.31 -12.71 2.41
N PHE A 334 -17.24 -11.79 2.69
CA PHE A 334 -18.66 -11.99 2.38
C PHE A 334 -18.89 -12.14 0.89
N HIS A 335 -18.24 -11.33 0.05
CA HIS A 335 -18.33 -11.47 -1.39
C HIS A 335 -17.82 -12.84 -1.87
N LEU A 336 -16.70 -13.34 -1.33
CA LEU A 336 -16.15 -14.63 -1.71
C LEU A 336 -17.01 -15.81 -1.21
N GLU A 337 -17.61 -15.70 -0.02
CA GLU A 337 -18.61 -16.67 0.45
C GLU A 337 -19.84 -16.71 -0.47
N ASP A 338 -20.32 -15.55 -0.92
CA ASP A 338 -21.45 -15.45 -1.84
C ASP A 338 -21.10 -16.06 -3.21
N VAL A 339 -19.90 -15.82 -3.74
CA VAL A 339 -19.42 -16.49 -4.96
C VAL A 339 -19.40 -18.01 -4.77
N SER A 340 -18.85 -18.50 -3.65
CA SER A 340 -18.77 -19.93 -3.37
C SER A 340 -20.14 -20.59 -3.26
N LYS A 341 -21.13 -19.91 -2.65
CA LYS A 341 -22.52 -20.40 -2.58
C LYS A 341 -23.23 -20.36 -3.92
N ASN A 342 -22.98 -19.33 -4.74
CA ASN A 342 -23.59 -19.21 -6.07
C ASN A 342 -22.96 -20.18 -7.09
N GLU A 343 -21.72 -20.61 -6.88
CA GLU A 343 -21.10 -21.67 -7.69
C GLU A 343 -21.76 -23.04 -7.43
N THR A 344 -22.21 -23.31 -6.20
CA THR A 344 -22.90 -24.55 -5.85
C THR A 344 -24.40 -24.51 -6.13
N SER A 345 -24.98 -23.32 -6.29
CA SER A 345 -26.39 -23.16 -6.64
C SER A 345 -26.67 -23.54 -8.10
N THR A 346 -27.81 -24.19 -8.33
CA THR A 346 -28.32 -24.50 -9.67
C THR A 346 -28.90 -23.28 -10.39
N SER A 347 -29.25 -22.22 -9.65
CA SER A 347 -29.72 -20.95 -10.23
C SER A 347 -28.54 -20.15 -10.78
N ARG A 348 -28.50 -19.90 -12.11
CA ARG A 348 -27.47 -19.06 -12.77
C ARG A 348 -27.67 -17.56 -12.54
N THR A 349 -28.06 -17.20 -11.33
CA THR A 349 -28.35 -15.83 -10.88
C THR A 349 -27.51 -15.56 -9.65
N PHE A 350 -26.73 -14.49 -9.68
CA PHE A 350 -25.89 -14.12 -8.54
C PHE A 350 -26.73 -13.53 -7.41
N VAL A 351 -26.81 -14.24 -6.28
CA VAL A 351 -27.50 -13.78 -5.05
C VAL A 351 -26.47 -13.29 -4.04
N ARG A 352 -26.63 -12.07 -3.53
CA ARG A 352 -25.77 -11.47 -2.51
C ARG A 352 -26.38 -11.61 -1.13
N SER A 353 -25.59 -11.98 -0.12
CA SER A 353 -26.03 -12.00 1.28
C SER A 353 -26.33 -10.60 1.79
N PHE A 354 -25.52 -9.62 1.37
CA PHE A 354 -25.69 -8.21 1.73
C PHE A 354 -25.65 -7.35 0.46
N PRO A 355 -26.69 -6.54 0.17
CA PRO A 355 -26.64 -5.60 -0.94
C PRO A 355 -25.56 -4.54 -0.66
N SER A 356 -24.63 -4.38 -1.60
CA SER A 356 -23.54 -3.40 -1.47
C SER A 356 -24.11 -1.98 -1.41
N PRO A 357 -23.67 -1.12 -0.47
CA PRO A 357 -24.11 0.27 -0.39
C PRO A 357 -23.58 1.15 -1.54
N GLU A 358 -22.63 0.66 -2.34
CA GLU A 358 -22.18 1.35 -3.55
C GLU A 358 -23.34 1.43 -4.55
N GLN A 359 -23.86 2.65 -4.74
CA GLN A 359 -24.79 3.01 -5.80
C GLN A 359 -24.20 2.52 -7.13
N ARG A 360 -24.66 1.35 -7.60
CA ARG A 360 -24.39 0.87 -8.95
C ARG A 360 -24.75 2.00 -9.91
N SER A 361 -23.73 2.54 -10.61
CA SER A 361 -23.92 3.52 -11.68
C SER A 361 -25.02 3.02 -12.60
N TRP A 362 -25.88 3.90 -13.10
CA TRP A 362 -27.02 3.53 -13.95
C TRP A 362 -26.58 2.64 -15.13
N VAL A 363 -25.37 2.90 -15.65
CA VAL A 363 -24.71 2.11 -16.69
C VAL A 363 -24.41 0.67 -16.24
N SER A 364 -23.94 0.46 -15.02
CA SER A 364 -23.69 -0.90 -14.51
C SER A 364 -24.97 -1.67 -14.19
N LYS A 365 -26.07 -0.99 -13.88
CA LYS A 365 -27.38 -1.67 -13.73
C LYS A 365 -27.91 -2.21 -15.07
N ILE A 366 -27.59 -1.55 -16.18
CA ILE A 366 -28.05 -1.96 -17.52
C ILE A 366 -27.18 -3.08 -18.09
N PHE A 367 -25.85 -2.96 -18.00
CA PHE A 367 -24.92 -3.94 -18.59
C PHE A 367 -24.56 -5.10 -17.66
N TYR A 368 -24.71 -4.94 -16.33
CA TYR A 368 -24.32 -5.93 -15.32
C TYR A 368 -25.56 -6.56 -14.67
N THR A 369 -26.29 -7.36 -15.45
CA THR A 369 -27.42 -8.15 -14.94
C THR A 369 -26.90 -9.28 -14.03
N PRO A 370 -27.71 -9.76 -13.06
CA PRO A 370 -27.30 -10.82 -12.13
C PRO A 370 -26.84 -12.13 -12.80
N THR A 371 -27.25 -12.37 -14.04
CA THR A 371 -26.80 -13.51 -14.85
C THR A 371 -25.41 -13.27 -15.44
N VAL A 372 -25.13 -12.06 -15.94
CA VAL A 372 -23.80 -11.67 -16.45
C VAL A 372 -22.79 -11.66 -15.31
N GLU A 373 -23.20 -11.17 -14.13
CA GLU A 373 -22.39 -11.19 -12.92
C GLU A 373 -22.00 -12.62 -12.51
N TRP A 374 -22.95 -13.58 -12.61
CA TRP A 374 -22.67 -15.00 -12.35
C TRP A 374 -21.63 -15.56 -13.34
N TYR A 375 -21.81 -15.34 -14.65
CA TYR A 375 -20.84 -15.81 -15.65
C TYR A 375 -19.45 -15.19 -15.47
N TRP A 376 -19.39 -13.91 -15.12
CA TRP A 376 -18.12 -13.23 -14.85
C TRP A 376 -17.44 -13.80 -13.59
N GLU A 377 -18.10 -13.78 -12.44
CA GLU A 377 -17.50 -14.08 -11.14
C GLU A 377 -17.23 -15.58 -10.93
N CYS A 378 -18.13 -16.45 -11.38
CA CYS A 378 -18.05 -17.91 -11.16
C CYS A 378 -17.27 -18.65 -12.26
N LEU A 379 -17.28 -18.17 -13.52
CA LEU A 379 -16.63 -18.88 -14.64
C LEU A 379 -15.47 -18.08 -15.27
N LEU A 380 -15.76 -16.91 -15.86
CA LEU A 380 -14.82 -16.21 -16.73
C LEU A 380 -13.58 -15.68 -15.97
N ARG A 381 -13.79 -15.15 -14.76
CA ARG A 381 -12.71 -14.63 -13.90
C ARG A 381 -11.66 -15.69 -13.59
N GLN A 382 -12.07 -16.94 -13.36
CA GLN A 382 -11.14 -18.04 -13.09
C GLN A 382 -10.24 -18.31 -14.30
N TRP A 383 -10.84 -18.43 -15.49
CA TRP A 383 -10.08 -18.67 -16.73
C TRP A 383 -9.19 -17.50 -17.10
N PHE A 384 -9.67 -16.27 -16.95
CA PHE A 384 -8.89 -15.06 -17.18
C PHE A 384 -7.63 -15.04 -16.32
N TYR A 385 -7.73 -15.28 -15.01
CA TYR A 385 -6.55 -15.33 -14.13
C TYR A 385 -5.61 -16.49 -14.46
N ARG A 386 -6.11 -17.65 -14.92
CA ARG A 386 -5.24 -18.76 -15.38
C ARG A 386 -4.44 -18.37 -16.62
N VAL A 387 -5.10 -17.86 -17.65
CA VAL A 387 -4.44 -17.44 -18.90
C VAL A 387 -3.43 -16.34 -18.59
N LEU A 388 -3.82 -15.33 -17.81
CA LEU A 388 -2.92 -14.25 -17.40
C LEU A 388 -1.72 -14.77 -16.62
N ALA A 389 -1.91 -15.71 -15.69
CA ALA A 389 -0.80 -16.30 -14.93
C ALA A 389 0.17 -17.07 -15.83
N VAL A 390 -0.31 -17.80 -16.84
CA VAL A 390 0.54 -18.52 -17.80
C VAL A 390 1.33 -17.52 -18.66
N VAL A 391 0.68 -16.50 -19.20
CA VAL A 391 1.33 -15.46 -20.00
C VAL A 391 2.41 -14.74 -19.18
N LEU A 392 2.09 -14.32 -17.96
CA LEU A 392 3.06 -13.68 -17.06
C LEU A 392 4.22 -14.62 -16.68
N SER A 393 3.95 -15.91 -16.48
CA SER A 393 5.00 -16.90 -16.20
C SER A 393 5.97 -17.07 -17.37
N LEU A 394 5.45 -17.15 -18.60
CA LEU A 394 6.27 -17.22 -19.80
C LEU A 394 7.14 -15.95 -19.94
N PHE A 395 6.56 -14.78 -19.69
CA PHE A 395 7.30 -13.52 -19.74
C PHE A 395 8.37 -13.43 -18.63
N SER A 396 8.07 -13.88 -17.41
CA SER A 396 9.06 -13.99 -16.33
C SER A 396 10.24 -14.88 -16.72
N VAL A 397 9.98 -16.05 -17.30
CA VAL A 397 11.03 -16.96 -17.76
C VAL A 397 11.85 -16.31 -18.88
N ALA A 398 11.21 -15.61 -19.82
CA ALA A 398 11.88 -14.89 -20.89
C ALA A 398 12.80 -13.77 -20.35
N VAL A 399 12.36 -13.04 -19.32
CA VAL A 399 13.18 -12.04 -18.63
C VAL A 399 14.36 -12.69 -17.93
N VAL A 400 14.14 -13.72 -17.09
CA VAL A 400 15.24 -14.43 -16.40
C VAL A 400 16.25 -14.99 -17.40
N TRP A 401 15.77 -15.59 -18.49
CA TRP A 401 16.65 -16.08 -19.56
C TRP A 401 17.47 -14.94 -20.18
N SER A 402 16.83 -13.82 -20.50
CA SER A 402 17.48 -12.67 -21.13
C SER A 402 18.48 -11.97 -20.20
N GLU A 403 18.23 -11.96 -18.89
CA GLU A 403 19.20 -11.51 -17.88
C GLU A 403 20.43 -12.42 -17.83
N CYS A 404 20.24 -13.75 -17.80
CA CYS A 404 21.34 -14.71 -17.76
C CYS A 404 22.23 -14.67 -19.00
N THR A 405 21.62 -14.41 -20.14
CA THR A 405 22.27 -14.48 -21.44
C THR A 405 22.82 -13.15 -21.92
N PHE A 406 22.56 -12.07 -21.19
CA PHE A 406 22.99 -10.72 -21.51
C PHE A 406 24.52 -10.58 -21.72
N PHE A 407 25.33 -11.32 -20.97
CA PHE A 407 26.80 -11.34 -21.10
C PHE A 407 27.29 -11.93 -22.43
N SER A 408 26.49 -12.77 -23.10
CA SER A 408 26.86 -13.37 -24.38
C SER A 408 26.51 -12.41 -25.53
N THR A 409 27.53 -11.73 -26.03
CA THR A 409 27.41 -10.75 -27.13
C THR A 409 27.44 -11.41 -28.50
N GLN A 410 28.08 -12.58 -28.63
CA GLN A 410 28.11 -13.39 -29.85
C GLN A 410 28.08 -14.89 -29.49
N PRO A 411 27.00 -15.64 -29.80
CA PRO A 411 25.73 -15.22 -30.41
C PRO A 411 24.84 -14.41 -29.46
N VAL A 412 23.94 -13.58 -30.01
CA VAL A 412 22.95 -12.83 -29.22
C VAL A 412 21.89 -13.81 -28.70
N LEU A 413 21.94 -14.13 -27.40
CA LEU A 413 21.09 -15.13 -26.75
C LEU A 413 19.90 -14.53 -25.97
N SER A 414 19.91 -13.21 -25.72
CA SER A 414 18.79 -12.50 -25.09
C SER A 414 17.60 -12.46 -26.05
N LEU A 415 16.44 -12.93 -25.61
CA LEU A 415 15.24 -13.02 -26.44
C LEU A 415 14.76 -11.63 -26.89
N PHE A 416 14.81 -10.65 -25.99
CA PHE A 416 14.39 -9.28 -26.29
C PHE A 416 15.35 -8.60 -27.27
N ALA A 417 16.66 -8.84 -27.14
CA ALA A 417 17.64 -8.33 -28.09
C ALA A 417 17.46 -8.96 -29.48
N VAL A 418 17.17 -10.26 -29.57
CA VAL A 418 16.86 -10.93 -30.84
C VAL A 418 15.63 -10.33 -31.50
N PHE A 419 14.54 -10.11 -30.75
CA PHE A 419 13.33 -9.49 -31.30
C PHE A 419 13.58 -8.07 -31.83
N ILE A 420 14.39 -7.28 -31.13
CA ILE A 420 14.71 -5.91 -31.54
C ILE A 420 15.64 -5.91 -32.75
N GLN A 421 16.67 -6.76 -32.78
CA GLN A 421 17.58 -6.85 -33.94
C GLN A 421 16.88 -7.36 -35.21
N LEU A 422 15.90 -8.27 -35.07
CA LEU A 422 15.06 -8.70 -36.18
C LEU A 422 14.20 -7.54 -36.69
N ALA A 423 13.57 -6.79 -35.79
CA ALA A 423 12.74 -5.64 -36.15
C ALA A 423 13.55 -4.44 -36.68
N GLU A 424 14.82 -4.30 -36.26
CA GLU A 424 15.79 -3.33 -36.75
C GLU A 424 16.10 -3.57 -38.24
N ARG A 425 16.19 -4.85 -38.68
CA ARG A 425 16.37 -5.18 -40.10
C ARG A 425 15.21 -4.76 -40.99
N ASP A 426 13.99 -4.89 -40.48
CA ASP A 426 12.76 -4.55 -41.22
C ASP A 426 12.36 -3.07 -41.05
N TYR A 427 13.14 -2.28 -40.29
CA TYR A 427 12.86 -0.88 -39.94
C TYR A 427 11.44 -0.63 -39.41
N ASN A 428 10.86 -1.62 -38.71
CA ASN A 428 9.51 -1.50 -38.16
C ASN A 428 9.54 -0.84 -36.77
N TYR A 429 9.66 0.49 -36.76
CA TYR A 429 9.78 1.27 -35.53
C TYR A 429 8.59 1.10 -34.58
N LEU A 430 7.37 0.87 -35.09
CA LEU A 430 6.18 0.65 -34.27
C LEU A 430 6.30 -0.66 -33.49
N TYR A 431 6.78 -1.73 -34.13
CA TYR A 431 7.01 -2.99 -33.44
C TYR A 431 8.08 -2.86 -32.35
N ILE A 432 9.19 -2.17 -32.64
CA ILE A 432 10.25 -1.90 -31.66
C ILE A 432 9.68 -1.13 -30.46
N GLU A 433 8.93 -0.05 -30.71
CA GLU A 433 8.28 0.76 -29.67
C GLU A 433 7.36 -0.09 -28.79
N MET A 434 6.48 -0.90 -29.39
CA MET A 434 5.54 -1.74 -28.66
C MET A 434 6.24 -2.87 -27.89
N ALA A 435 7.28 -3.49 -28.45
CA ALA A 435 8.06 -4.52 -27.77
C ALA A 435 8.81 -3.94 -26.55
N CYS A 436 9.43 -2.76 -26.72
CA CYS A 436 10.07 -2.03 -25.64
C CYS A 436 9.05 -1.65 -24.56
N PHE A 437 7.89 -1.12 -24.94
CA PHE A 437 6.80 -0.76 -24.04
C PHE A 437 6.31 -1.94 -23.21
N ILE A 438 6.00 -3.08 -23.85
CA ILE A 438 5.53 -4.28 -23.13
C ILE A 438 6.58 -4.77 -22.14
N THR A 439 7.85 -4.75 -22.54
CA THR A 439 8.97 -5.22 -21.70
C THR A 439 9.19 -4.30 -20.50
N ILE A 440 9.33 -2.99 -20.69
CA ILE A 440 9.49 -2.05 -19.57
C ILE A 440 8.26 -2.01 -18.67
N PHE A 441 7.05 -2.10 -19.24
CA PHE A 441 5.81 -2.16 -18.48
C PHE A 441 5.75 -3.38 -17.57
N PHE A 442 6.19 -4.54 -18.05
CA PHE A 442 6.27 -5.74 -17.24
C PHE A 442 7.32 -5.62 -16.12
N LEU A 443 8.54 -5.13 -16.43
CA LEU A 443 9.57 -4.92 -15.41
C LEU A 443 9.12 -3.94 -14.32
N CYS A 444 8.51 -2.81 -14.71
CA CYS A 444 7.89 -1.87 -13.78
C CYS A 444 6.76 -2.51 -12.98
N THR A 445 5.93 -3.35 -13.61
CA THR A 445 4.86 -4.08 -12.91
C THR A 445 5.45 -5.00 -11.85
N CYS A 446 6.48 -5.78 -12.16
CA CYS A 446 7.15 -6.67 -11.19
C CYS A 446 7.75 -5.90 -10.01
N VAL A 447 8.48 -4.82 -10.27
CA VAL A 447 9.16 -4.04 -9.23
C VAL A 447 8.17 -3.22 -8.41
N TYR A 448 7.31 -2.43 -9.04
CA TYR A 448 6.39 -1.54 -8.33
C TYR A 448 5.30 -2.31 -7.58
N SER A 449 4.75 -3.39 -8.16
CA SER A 449 3.77 -4.22 -7.43
C SER A 449 4.39 -4.88 -6.20
N THR A 450 5.67 -5.26 -6.27
CA THR A 450 6.43 -5.77 -5.13
C THR A 450 6.59 -4.69 -4.07
N VAL A 451 6.94 -3.46 -4.47
CA VAL A 451 7.00 -2.30 -3.56
C VAL A 451 5.65 -2.00 -2.90
N PHE A 452 4.52 -2.18 -3.58
CA PHE A 452 3.20 -2.01 -2.95
C PHE A 452 2.84 -3.16 -1.98
N ARG A 453 3.42 -4.35 -2.16
CA ARG A 453 3.11 -5.56 -1.38
C ARG A 453 4.03 -5.79 -0.18
N ILE A 454 5.29 -5.37 -0.26
CA ILE A 454 6.25 -5.61 0.81
C ILE A 454 5.83 -4.87 2.09
N ARG A 455 5.76 -5.62 3.20
CA ARG A 455 5.69 -5.10 4.56
C ARG A 455 7.10 -5.14 5.16
N VAL A 456 7.81 -4.00 5.16
CA VAL A 456 9.13 -3.93 5.83
C VAL A 456 8.91 -3.62 7.31
N PHE A 457 9.04 -4.63 8.18
CA PHE A 457 9.07 -4.51 9.65
C PHE A 457 8.02 -3.54 10.23
N ASN A 458 6.81 -3.49 9.65
CA ASN A 458 5.73 -2.56 9.99
C ASN A 458 6.02 -1.04 9.83
N TYR A 459 7.22 -0.63 9.40
CA TYR A 459 7.58 0.76 9.12
C TYR A 459 6.99 1.29 7.81
N TYR A 460 6.83 0.39 6.84
CA TYR A 460 6.33 0.72 5.52
C TYR A 460 5.15 -0.18 5.14
N TYR A 461 4.04 0.46 4.80
CA TYR A 461 2.83 -0.22 4.34
C TYR A 461 1.88 0.73 3.61
N LEU A 462 1.44 0.38 2.41
CA LEU A 462 0.37 1.11 1.71
C LEU A 462 -0.99 0.45 1.96
N ALA A 463 -1.89 1.24 2.54
CA ALA A 463 -3.27 0.88 2.77
C ALA A 463 -4.16 1.56 1.72
N SER A 464 -4.99 0.80 1.01
CA SER A 464 -6.03 1.38 0.18
C SER A 464 -7.11 2.10 1.02
N HIS A 465 -7.98 2.87 0.35
CA HIS A 465 -9.09 3.63 0.97
C HIS A 465 -8.62 4.76 1.88
N HIS A 466 -7.65 5.54 1.41
CA HIS A 466 -7.20 6.76 2.08
C HIS A 466 -6.54 6.55 3.46
N GLN A 467 -6.14 5.32 3.79
CA GLN A 467 -5.56 4.99 5.11
C GLN A 467 -4.02 4.92 5.10
N THR A 468 -3.36 5.23 3.98
CA THR A 468 -1.89 5.23 3.95
C THR A 468 -1.36 6.41 4.74
N ASP A 469 -0.36 6.15 5.59
CA ASP A 469 0.33 7.20 6.34
C ASP A 469 1.19 8.08 5.42
N ALA A 470 1.32 9.37 5.76
CA ALA A 470 2.20 10.31 5.07
C ALA A 470 3.63 9.76 4.95
N TYR A 471 4.14 9.12 6.01
CA TYR A 471 5.47 8.51 6.00
C TYR A 471 5.58 7.38 4.95
N SER A 472 4.67 6.42 4.98
CA SER A 472 4.67 5.28 4.04
C SER A 472 4.47 5.74 2.59
N LEU A 473 3.61 6.74 2.39
CA LEU A 473 3.35 7.33 1.08
C LEU A 473 4.62 7.97 0.50
N GLN A 474 5.32 8.78 1.29
CA GLN A 474 6.59 9.39 0.87
C GLN A 474 7.71 8.37 0.70
N PHE A 475 7.72 7.33 1.54
CA PHE A 475 8.70 6.25 1.42
C PHE A 475 8.54 5.52 0.08
N SER A 476 7.31 5.27 -0.35
CA SER A 476 7.07 4.69 -1.69
C SER A 476 7.57 5.60 -2.80
N GLY A 477 7.32 6.91 -2.72
CA GLY A 477 7.84 7.88 -3.69
C GLY A 477 9.37 7.91 -3.73
N MET A 478 10.01 7.87 -2.55
CA MET A 478 11.47 7.84 -2.43
C MET A 478 12.04 6.58 -3.07
N LEU A 479 11.39 5.44 -2.83
CA LEU A 479 11.81 4.15 -3.36
C LEU A 479 11.61 4.08 -4.89
N PHE A 480 10.51 4.57 -5.44
CA PHE A 480 10.32 4.64 -6.89
C PHE A 480 11.35 5.53 -7.57
N CYS A 481 11.60 6.74 -7.06
CA CYS A 481 12.62 7.62 -7.62
C CYS A 481 14.03 7.00 -7.55
N ARG A 482 14.32 6.22 -6.49
CA ARG A 482 15.60 5.51 -6.34
C ARG A 482 15.74 4.32 -7.30
N LEU A 483 14.67 3.59 -7.55
CA LEU A 483 14.67 2.39 -8.40
C LEU A 483 14.56 2.71 -9.89
N THR A 484 14.09 3.90 -10.25
CA THR A 484 13.89 4.29 -11.65
C THR A 484 15.20 4.26 -12.45
N PRO A 485 16.31 4.87 -11.99
CA PRO A 485 17.55 4.82 -12.76
C PRO A 485 18.12 3.42 -13.03
N PRO A 486 18.26 2.54 -12.02
CA PRO A 486 18.75 1.18 -12.25
C PRO A 486 17.77 0.34 -13.08
N LEU A 487 16.46 0.59 -12.99
CA LEU A 487 15.47 -0.12 -13.81
C LEU A 487 15.59 0.24 -15.30
N CYS A 488 15.83 1.52 -15.62
CA CYS A 488 16.12 1.94 -16.99
C CYS A 488 17.42 1.29 -17.51
N LEU A 489 18.49 1.25 -16.70
CA LEU A 489 19.73 0.56 -17.11
C LEU A 489 19.53 -0.93 -17.32
N ASN A 490 18.82 -1.60 -16.42
CA ASN A 490 18.54 -3.02 -16.53
C ASN A 490 17.79 -3.33 -17.84
N PHE A 491 16.77 -2.54 -18.16
CA PHE A 491 16.06 -2.66 -19.44
C PHE A 491 16.96 -2.40 -20.66
N LEU A 492 17.77 -1.34 -20.65
CA LEU A 492 18.69 -1.02 -21.76
C LEU A 492 19.77 -2.11 -21.95
N GLY A 493 20.19 -2.73 -20.85
CA GLY A 493 21.01 -3.93 -20.87
C GLY A 493 20.31 -5.08 -21.58
N LEU A 494 19.11 -5.47 -21.13
CA LEU A 494 18.35 -6.59 -21.71
C LEU A 494 18.20 -6.55 -23.24
N ILE A 495 18.10 -5.35 -23.83
CA ILE A 495 17.93 -5.14 -25.27
C ILE A 495 19.24 -4.93 -26.04
N HIS A 496 20.41 -5.05 -25.38
CA HIS A 496 21.74 -4.79 -25.94
C HIS A 496 21.90 -3.39 -26.59
N MET A 497 21.21 -2.39 -26.05
CA MET A 497 21.38 -0.98 -26.45
C MET A 497 22.36 -0.21 -25.55
N ASP A 498 22.86 -0.85 -24.50
CA ASP A 498 23.97 -0.31 -23.74
C ASP A 498 25.31 -0.63 -24.44
N SER A 499 25.97 0.44 -24.89
CA SER A 499 27.31 0.40 -25.48
C SER A 499 28.35 -0.30 -24.60
N ALA A 500 28.16 -0.37 -23.27
CA ALA A 500 29.09 -1.05 -22.37
C ALA A 500 29.13 -2.58 -22.60
N ILE A 501 28.07 -3.17 -23.16
CA ILE A 501 27.99 -4.62 -23.41
C ILE A 501 28.08 -4.94 -24.88
N SER A 502 27.50 -4.13 -25.78
CA SER A 502 27.41 -4.52 -27.19
C SER A 502 28.76 -4.53 -27.93
N HIS A 503 29.83 -3.92 -27.40
CA HIS A 503 31.16 -3.77 -28.05
C HIS A 503 31.13 -3.28 -29.52
N GLN A 504 29.98 -2.78 -29.99
CA GLN A 504 29.74 -2.21 -31.31
C GLN A 504 29.55 -0.71 -31.13
N ASP A 505 30.03 0.07 -32.10
CA ASP A 505 29.92 1.53 -32.17
C ASP A 505 28.46 1.97 -32.46
N LYS A 506 27.53 1.57 -31.59
CA LYS A 506 26.14 2.02 -31.63
C LYS A 506 25.98 3.31 -30.83
N GLU A 507 25.19 4.24 -31.37
CA GLU A 507 24.75 5.45 -30.69
C GLU A 507 24.10 5.12 -29.34
N GLN A 508 24.51 5.85 -28.31
CA GLN A 508 23.95 5.67 -26.97
C GLN A 508 22.58 6.36 -26.88
N THR A 509 21.70 5.82 -26.03
CA THR A 509 20.44 6.51 -25.71
C THR A 509 20.69 7.85 -25.01
N ALA A 510 19.78 8.80 -25.16
CA ALA A 510 19.88 10.08 -24.48
C ALA A 510 19.90 9.88 -22.94
N TYR A 511 19.19 8.88 -22.44
CA TYR A 511 19.25 8.47 -21.04
C TYR A 511 20.67 8.06 -20.59
N THR A 512 21.32 7.14 -21.31
CA THR A 512 22.68 6.65 -20.96
C THR A 512 23.70 7.78 -20.93
N SER A 513 23.55 8.79 -21.80
CA SER A 513 24.44 9.96 -21.82
C SER A 513 24.40 10.80 -20.53
N ILE A 514 23.27 10.80 -19.81
CA ILE A 514 23.05 11.64 -18.61
C ILE A 514 23.35 10.87 -17.33
N MET A 515 23.00 9.59 -17.28
CA MET A 515 23.34 8.74 -16.14
C MET A 515 24.85 8.53 -16.02
N GLY A 516 25.57 8.66 -17.14
CA GLY A 516 26.98 8.34 -17.27
C GLY A 516 27.15 6.84 -17.53
N SER A 517 28.03 6.49 -18.46
CA SER A 517 28.38 5.09 -18.68
C SER A 517 29.06 4.55 -17.41
N MET A 518 28.63 3.39 -16.91
CA MET A 518 29.31 2.69 -15.79
C MET A 518 30.79 2.34 -16.09
N ARG A 519 31.27 2.61 -17.31
CA ARG A 519 32.65 2.42 -17.79
C ARG A 519 33.74 3.14 -16.95
N VAL A 520 33.40 4.10 -16.09
CA VAL A 520 34.44 4.86 -15.35
C VAL A 520 35.04 4.06 -14.19
N LEU A 521 34.40 2.97 -13.74
CA LEU A 521 34.98 1.99 -12.80
C LEU A 521 34.83 0.59 -13.39
N SER A 522 35.63 0.26 -14.41
CA SER A 522 35.61 -1.05 -15.11
C SER A 522 35.59 -2.23 -14.14
N PHE A 523 36.29 -2.14 -13.01
CA PHE A 523 36.28 -3.18 -11.97
C PHE A 523 34.89 -3.48 -11.37
N ILE A 524 34.07 -2.44 -11.14
CA ILE A 524 32.71 -2.62 -10.62
C ILE A 524 31.79 -3.07 -11.74
N ALA A 525 31.94 -2.52 -12.95
CA ALA A 525 31.13 -2.88 -14.11
C ALA A 525 31.30 -4.36 -14.50
N ASP A 526 32.53 -4.85 -14.59
CA ASP A 526 32.84 -6.23 -15.00
C ASP A 526 32.31 -7.27 -13.99
N GLY A 527 32.50 -7.02 -12.69
CA GLY A 527 31.93 -7.86 -11.64
C GLY A 527 30.41 -7.80 -11.66
N PHE A 528 29.84 -6.61 -11.85
CA PHE A 528 28.40 -6.42 -11.88
C PHE A 528 27.72 -7.23 -12.99
N TYR A 529 28.22 -7.21 -14.22
CA TYR A 529 27.62 -7.97 -15.34
C TYR A 529 27.67 -9.48 -15.17
N ILE A 530 28.63 -9.99 -14.39
CA ILE A 530 28.76 -11.42 -14.09
C ILE A 530 27.85 -11.81 -12.92
N TYR A 531 27.91 -11.07 -11.81
CA TYR A 531 27.20 -11.45 -10.58
C TYR A 531 25.72 -11.08 -10.56
N TYR A 532 25.32 -10.02 -11.27
CA TYR A 532 23.94 -9.56 -11.26
C TYR A 532 22.93 -10.59 -11.80
N PRO A 533 23.15 -11.21 -12.97
CA PRO A 533 22.25 -12.26 -13.46
C PRO A 533 22.22 -13.49 -12.55
N MET A 534 23.38 -13.91 -12.02
CA MET A 534 23.46 -15.04 -11.08
C MET A 534 22.66 -14.79 -9.81
N LEU A 535 22.70 -13.56 -9.27
CA LEU A 535 21.94 -13.17 -8.09
C LEU A 535 20.43 -13.19 -8.36
N ILE A 536 19.98 -12.70 -9.52
CA ILE A 536 18.57 -12.74 -9.92
C ILE A 536 18.06 -14.18 -10.00
N VAL A 537 18.81 -15.08 -10.65
CA VAL A 537 18.43 -16.50 -10.75
C VAL A 537 18.37 -17.14 -9.37
N LEU A 538 19.40 -16.92 -8.54
CA LEU A 538 19.45 -17.44 -7.18
C LEU A 538 18.23 -16.98 -6.36
N LEU A 539 17.89 -15.70 -6.46
CA LEU A 539 16.72 -15.14 -5.77
C LEU A 539 15.41 -15.69 -6.34
N CYS A 540 15.27 -15.87 -7.65
CA CYS A 540 14.10 -16.49 -8.25
C CYS A 540 13.91 -17.93 -7.76
N ILE A 541 15.00 -18.72 -7.70
CA ILE A 541 14.97 -20.08 -7.15
C ILE A 541 14.60 -20.04 -5.66
N ALA A 542 15.21 -19.12 -4.89
CA ALA A 542 14.94 -18.98 -3.46
C ALA A 542 13.49 -18.58 -3.16
N THR A 543 12.91 -17.66 -3.94
CA THR A 543 11.51 -17.24 -3.82
C THR A 543 10.57 -18.33 -4.34
N TYR A 544 10.97 -19.08 -5.36
CA TYR A 544 10.20 -20.22 -5.87
C TYR A 544 10.07 -21.32 -4.81
N PHE A 545 11.16 -21.72 -4.17
CA PHE A 545 11.13 -22.72 -3.10
C PHE A 545 10.75 -22.15 -1.73
N SER A 546 10.41 -20.86 -1.64
CA SER A 546 10.07 -20.18 -0.38
C SER A 546 11.15 -20.34 0.71
N LEU A 547 12.43 -20.41 0.29
CA LEU A 547 13.58 -20.62 1.18
C LEU A 547 13.69 -19.51 2.23
N GLY A 548 13.35 -18.27 1.87
CA GLY A 548 13.37 -17.13 2.80
C GLY A 548 12.43 -17.33 4.00
N THR A 549 11.18 -17.72 3.76
CA THR A 549 10.20 -18.01 4.83
C THR A 549 10.60 -19.23 5.64
N ARG A 550 11.17 -20.27 5.00
CA ARG A 550 11.65 -21.47 5.71
C ARG A 550 12.84 -21.16 6.62
N CYS A 551 13.76 -20.31 6.17
CA CYS A 551 14.90 -19.85 6.96
C CYS A 551 14.44 -18.99 8.15
N LEU A 552 13.51 -18.06 7.93
CA LEU A 552 12.93 -17.25 9.01
C LEU A 552 12.18 -18.09 10.06
N ASN A 553 11.48 -19.14 9.62
CA ASN A 553 10.85 -20.10 10.52
C ASN A 553 11.90 -20.86 11.36
N LEU A 554 13.03 -21.23 10.76
CA LEU A 554 14.15 -21.89 11.46
C LEU A 554 14.84 -20.95 12.47
N LEU A 555 14.85 -19.64 12.20
CA LEU A 555 15.32 -18.60 13.10
C LEU A 555 14.29 -18.19 14.17
N GLY A 556 13.13 -18.84 14.24
CA GLY A 556 12.12 -18.62 15.28
C GLY A 556 11.18 -17.43 15.04
N PHE A 557 11.20 -16.79 13.87
CA PHE A 557 10.31 -15.67 13.56
C PHE A 557 8.99 -16.14 12.92
N GLN A 558 8.11 -16.77 13.71
CA GLN A 558 6.77 -17.19 13.25
C GLN A 558 5.85 -16.03 12.84
N GLN A 559 6.14 -14.78 13.24
CA GLN A 559 5.35 -13.61 12.84
C GLN A 559 5.44 -13.30 11.33
N PHE A 560 6.43 -13.86 10.62
CA PHE A 560 6.61 -13.70 9.17
C PHE A 560 6.21 -14.93 8.34
N VAL A 561 5.35 -15.82 8.87
CA VAL A 561 4.73 -16.88 8.07
C VAL A 561 4.02 -16.23 6.87
N GLY A 562 4.65 -16.34 5.69
CA GLY A 562 4.09 -15.85 4.44
C GLY A 562 2.81 -16.59 4.07
N ASP A 563 2.04 -16.02 3.14
CA ASP A 563 0.75 -16.54 2.64
C ASP A 563 0.81 -17.99 2.06
N ASN A 564 1.95 -18.66 2.07
CA ASN A 564 2.21 -19.95 1.42
C ASN A 564 2.05 -21.17 2.33
N ASP A 565 2.29 -21.04 3.65
CA ASP A 565 2.01 -22.09 4.65
C ASP A 565 0.84 -21.64 5.51
N MET A 566 -0.35 -21.77 4.95
CA MET A 566 -1.59 -21.41 5.63
C MET A 566 -1.97 -22.51 6.62
N THR A 567 -1.79 -22.25 7.91
CA THR A 567 -2.17 -23.20 8.98
C THR A 567 -3.70 -23.35 9.01
N SER A 568 -4.18 -24.60 9.04
CA SER A 568 -5.61 -24.93 9.17
C SER A 568 -6.27 -24.22 10.34
N ASP A 569 -5.57 -24.16 11.48
CA ASP A 569 -6.11 -23.64 12.73
C ASP A 569 -6.44 -22.15 12.63
N LEU A 570 -5.56 -21.36 11.97
CA LEU A 570 -5.79 -19.93 11.72
C LEU A 570 -6.89 -19.69 10.67
N ILE A 571 -7.07 -20.61 9.72
CA ILE A 571 -8.19 -20.54 8.77
C ILE A 571 -9.51 -20.76 9.51
N ASP A 572 -9.57 -21.78 10.38
CA ASP A 572 -10.77 -22.12 11.12
C ASP A 572 -11.15 -21.02 12.12
N GLU A 573 -10.17 -20.46 12.83
CA GLU A 573 -10.37 -19.27 13.68
C GLU A 573 -10.93 -18.10 12.84
N GLY A 574 -10.31 -17.80 11.70
CA GLY A 574 -10.75 -16.74 10.79
C GLY A 574 -12.18 -16.94 10.28
N LYS A 575 -12.56 -18.20 10.01
CA LYS A 575 -13.91 -18.57 9.57
C LYS A 575 -14.94 -18.35 10.68
N GLU A 576 -14.62 -18.71 11.92
CA GLU A 576 -15.49 -18.45 13.06
C GLU A 576 -15.68 -16.96 13.33
N LEU A 577 -14.60 -16.17 13.24
CA LEU A 577 -14.63 -14.71 13.36
C LEU A 577 -15.56 -14.09 12.32
N ILE A 578 -15.43 -14.49 11.05
CA ILE A 578 -16.27 -13.96 9.97
C ILE A 578 -17.74 -14.37 10.16
N ARG A 579 -18.03 -15.60 10.61
CA ARG A 579 -19.39 -16.03 10.96
C ARG A 579 -19.97 -15.23 12.13
N ARG A 580 -19.17 -14.90 13.14
CA ARG A 580 -19.59 -14.07 14.28
C ARG A 580 -19.95 -12.66 13.82
N GLU A 581 -19.10 -12.04 12.99
CA GLU A 581 -19.36 -10.70 12.44
C GLU A 581 -20.55 -10.69 11.47
N LYS A 582 -20.73 -11.75 10.67
CA LYS A 582 -21.90 -11.91 9.79
C LYS A 582 -23.20 -11.92 10.58
N ARG A 583 -23.28 -12.74 11.65
CA ARG A 583 -24.42 -12.77 12.57
C ARG A 583 -24.64 -11.43 13.28
N LYS A 584 -23.57 -10.71 13.59
CA LYS A 584 -23.66 -9.37 14.19
C LYS A 584 -24.28 -8.38 13.20
N ARG A 585 -23.82 -8.34 11.95
CA ARG A 585 -24.38 -7.47 10.90
C ARG A 585 -25.85 -7.80 10.59
N GLN A 586 -26.17 -9.09 10.46
CA GLN A 586 -27.53 -9.54 10.22
C GLN A 586 -28.49 -9.08 11.34
N ARG A 587 -28.10 -9.21 12.61
CA ARG A 587 -28.91 -8.70 13.74
C ARG A 587 -29.13 -7.19 13.70
N VAL A 588 -28.14 -6.42 13.23
CA VAL A 588 -28.26 -4.96 13.08
C VAL A 588 -29.24 -4.62 11.96
N GLU A 589 -29.11 -5.26 10.79
CA GLU A 589 -30.03 -5.06 9.65
C GLU A 589 -31.47 -5.49 9.99
N ASP A 590 -31.65 -6.64 10.64
CA ASP A 590 -32.97 -7.10 11.10
C ASP A 590 -33.56 -6.15 12.16
N GLY A 591 -32.72 -5.58 13.03
CA GLY A 591 -33.12 -4.54 13.97
C GLY A 591 -33.51 -3.22 13.28
N GLU A 592 -32.82 -2.84 12.21
CA GLU A 592 -33.16 -1.66 11.40
C GLU A 592 -34.42 -1.87 10.57
N ASN A 593 -34.57 -3.02 9.92
CA ASN A 593 -35.77 -3.38 9.16
C ASN A 593 -36.99 -3.41 10.07
N ARG A 594 -36.91 -4.04 11.25
CA ARG A 594 -37.98 -3.98 12.26
C ARG A 594 -38.30 -2.53 12.66
N ARG A 595 -37.29 -1.68 12.84
CA ARG A 595 -37.50 -0.24 13.13
C ARG A 595 -38.10 0.54 11.96
N ARG A 596 -37.80 0.18 10.71
CA ARG A 596 -38.40 0.78 9.51
C ARG A 596 -39.85 0.34 9.37
N GLU A 597 -40.11 -0.96 9.43
CA GLU A 597 -41.47 -1.50 9.40
C GLU A 597 -42.35 -0.94 10.52
N TRP A 598 -41.80 -0.77 11.73
CA TRP A 598 -42.52 -0.15 12.83
C TRP A 598 -42.82 1.33 12.55
N ARG A 599 -41.86 2.07 11.97
CA ARG A 599 -42.06 3.46 11.53
C ARG A 599 -43.09 3.58 10.39
N GLU A 600 -43.11 2.65 9.45
CA GLU A 600 -44.09 2.66 8.36
C GLU A 600 -45.49 2.28 8.85
N ARG A 601 -45.59 1.30 9.76
CA ARG A 601 -46.88 0.87 10.33
C ARG A 601 -47.47 1.87 11.32
N TYR A 602 -46.66 2.54 12.13
CA TYR A 602 -47.15 3.39 13.24
C TYR A 602 -46.74 4.86 13.14
N GLY A 603 -45.80 5.24 12.28
CA GLY A 603 -45.35 6.62 12.11
C GLY A 603 -46.36 7.52 11.38
N ASN A 604 -47.19 6.95 10.51
CA ASN A 604 -48.22 7.71 9.78
C ASN A 604 -49.46 8.05 10.64
N HIS A 605 -49.61 7.50 11.85
CA HIS A 605 -50.79 7.76 12.68
C HIS A 605 -50.69 9.02 13.55
N ARG A 606 -49.57 9.75 13.49
CA ARG A 606 -49.34 10.94 14.33
C ARG A 606 -49.62 12.27 13.63
N GLU A 607 -49.88 12.28 12.31
CA GLU A 607 -50.14 13.51 11.55
C GLU A 607 -51.63 13.78 11.24
N ASP A 608 -52.54 12.82 11.50
CA ASP A 608 -53.97 12.92 11.11
C ASP A 608 -54.98 13.22 12.25
N TYR A 609 -54.54 13.72 13.41
CA TYR A 609 -55.47 14.25 14.42
C TYR A 609 -55.43 15.79 14.47
N PRO A 610 -56.43 16.50 13.92
CA PRO A 610 -56.54 17.94 14.14
C PRO A 610 -56.87 18.19 15.61
N ALA A 611 -56.10 19.09 16.23
CA ALA A 611 -56.26 19.54 17.59
C ALA A 611 -57.70 19.97 17.88
N ARG A 612 -58.48 19.11 18.54
CA ARG A 612 -59.83 19.44 19.00
C ARG A 612 -59.75 20.12 20.37
N ASN A 613 -59.59 21.44 20.27
CA ASN A 613 -60.29 22.48 21.02
C ASN A 613 -60.76 22.12 22.45
N ARG A 614 -60.11 22.69 23.48
CA ARG A 614 -60.70 22.82 24.81
C ARG A 614 -60.28 24.15 25.47
N ASN A 615 -60.93 25.23 25.03
CA ASN A 615 -61.10 26.45 25.83
C ASN A 615 -62.60 26.66 26.05
N THR A 616 -63.07 26.64 27.31
CA THR A 616 -64.16 27.54 27.75
C THR A 616 -64.24 27.64 29.28
N TYR A 617 -64.26 28.89 29.76
CA TYR A 617 -64.67 29.45 31.07
C TYR A 617 -63.83 29.07 32.31
N SER A 618 -63.41 29.99 33.19
CA SER A 618 -63.99 31.29 33.57
C SER A 618 -62.93 32.24 34.16
N GLU A 619 -62.93 33.51 33.74
CA GLU A 619 -62.37 34.62 34.51
C GLU A 619 -63.16 34.81 35.82
N LEU A 620 -62.44 34.91 36.94
CA LEU A 620 -62.87 35.72 38.07
C LEU A 620 -61.64 36.47 38.62
N LYS A 621 -61.91 37.75 38.80
CA LYS A 621 -61.02 38.89 39.03
C LYS A 621 -60.78 39.02 40.53
N GLU A 622 -59.53 39.20 40.97
CA GLU A 622 -59.29 39.82 42.27
C GLU A 622 -58.06 40.73 42.24
N SER A 623 -58.27 41.92 42.79
CA SER A 623 -57.44 43.11 42.74
C SER A 623 -56.70 43.34 44.05
N SER A 624 -55.47 43.85 43.94
CA SER A 624 -54.82 44.84 44.85
C SER A 624 -54.73 44.56 46.36
N ASN A 625 -53.53 44.33 46.91
CA ASN A 625 -52.67 45.33 47.59
C ASN A 625 -51.51 44.69 48.39
N PRO A 626 -50.47 45.47 48.79
CA PRO A 626 -49.18 44.98 49.28
C PRO A 626 -49.08 44.98 50.83
N ASP A 627 -48.16 44.18 51.40
CA ASP A 627 -47.21 44.59 52.46
C ASP A 627 -46.44 43.43 53.15
N ALA A 628 -45.20 43.77 53.52
CA ALA A 628 -44.41 43.32 54.68
C ALA A 628 -43.76 41.91 54.79
N ALA A 629 -42.42 41.95 54.67
CA ALA A 629 -41.41 41.50 55.65
C ALA A 629 -41.23 40.02 56.09
N SER A 630 -40.04 39.52 55.71
CA SER A 630 -39.05 38.77 56.52
C SER A 630 -39.13 37.25 56.72
N THR A 631 -37.92 36.67 56.63
CA THR A 631 -37.37 35.47 57.32
C THR A 631 -37.27 34.13 56.56
N ASN A 632 -36.01 33.80 56.20
CA ASN A 632 -35.34 32.48 56.17
C ASN A 632 -36.19 31.20 56.43
N ARG A 633 -36.17 30.26 55.48
CA ARG A 633 -35.66 28.87 55.66
C ARG A 633 -35.80 27.99 54.40
N GLN A 634 -34.70 27.30 54.12
CA GLN A 634 -34.45 26.08 53.32
C GLN A 634 -35.64 25.34 52.66
N GLY A 635 -35.46 25.00 51.38
CA GLY A 635 -36.24 23.97 50.68
C GLY A 635 -35.63 23.61 49.32
N LYS A 636 -34.96 22.46 49.26
CA LYS A 636 -34.40 21.78 48.08
C LYS A 636 -35.34 21.80 46.86
N TYR A 637 -34.83 22.14 45.68
CA TYR A 637 -35.35 21.64 44.40
C TYR A 637 -34.22 21.35 43.42
N SER A 638 -33.86 20.07 43.36
CA SER A 638 -33.14 19.43 42.26
C SER A 638 -34.05 19.39 41.03
N TRP A 639 -33.63 19.97 39.91
CA TRP A 639 -34.27 19.72 38.62
C TRP A 639 -33.74 18.41 38.05
N SER A 640 -34.57 17.37 38.10
CA SER A 640 -34.34 16.08 37.45
C SER A 640 -34.55 16.21 35.94
N SER A 641 -33.45 16.24 35.21
CA SER A 641 -33.40 15.93 33.78
C SER A 641 -33.96 14.53 33.56
N THR A 642 -35.14 14.46 32.95
CA THR A 642 -35.84 13.19 32.70
C THR A 642 -35.58 12.75 31.25
N ARG A 643 -34.74 11.72 31.11
CA ARG A 643 -34.53 10.74 29.99
C ARG A 643 -33.17 10.80 29.27
N PRO A 644 -32.61 9.63 28.84
CA PRO A 644 -33.18 8.28 28.85
C PRO A 644 -32.31 7.22 29.58
N GLU A 645 -32.83 6.63 30.64
CA GLU A 645 -32.34 5.35 31.22
C GLU A 645 -33.05 4.12 30.63
N ARG A 646 -33.94 4.30 29.65
CA ARG A 646 -34.73 3.20 29.06
C ARG A 646 -33.92 2.27 28.17
N ASP A 647 -32.80 2.72 27.62
CA ASP A 647 -31.98 1.90 26.71
C ASP A 647 -31.11 0.87 27.45
N ARG A 648 -31.03 0.93 28.79
CA ARG A 648 -30.19 0.05 29.60
C ARG A 648 -30.94 -1.14 30.21
N GLN A 649 -32.27 -1.07 30.30
CA GLN A 649 -33.10 -2.13 30.89
C GLN A 649 -33.52 -3.22 29.89
N GLU A 650 -33.55 -2.95 28.58
CA GLU A 650 -33.88 -3.98 27.56
C GLU A 650 -32.71 -4.94 27.24
N LEU A 651 -31.49 -4.68 27.73
CA LEU A 651 -30.31 -5.52 27.47
C LEU A 651 -30.08 -6.62 28.52
N LEU A 652 -30.90 -6.70 29.57
CA LEU A 652 -30.73 -7.65 30.68
C LEU A 652 -31.90 -8.61 30.90
N GLN A 653 -32.92 -8.58 30.04
CA GLN A 653 -34.07 -9.47 30.12
C GLN A 653 -34.16 -10.25 28.81
N ASP A 654 -33.42 -11.36 28.72
CA ASP A 654 -33.71 -12.55 27.89
C ASP A 654 -32.54 -13.54 28.08
N VAL A 655 -32.47 -14.12 29.27
CA VAL A 655 -31.87 -15.45 29.47
C VAL A 655 -33.00 -16.29 30.05
N GLU A 656 -33.77 -16.96 29.19
CA GLU A 656 -34.71 -17.98 29.64
C GLU A 656 -33.95 -19.27 30.02
N PRO A 657 -34.41 -19.97 31.07
CA PRO A 657 -33.72 -21.10 31.67
C PRO A 657 -33.92 -22.39 30.86
N LEU A 658 -32.91 -23.26 30.88
CA LEU A 658 -32.98 -24.64 30.45
C LEU A 658 -33.84 -25.45 31.44
N ASP A 659 -35.07 -25.77 31.06
CA ASP A 659 -35.89 -26.73 31.81
C ASP A 659 -35.65 -28.17 31.32
N PHE A 660 -35.08 -28.96 32.23
CA PHE A 660 -35.10 -30.42 32.25
C PHE A 660 -36.46 -30.86 32.80
N ASN A 661 -37.18 -31.76 32.14
CA ASN A 661 -38.06 -32.71 32.83
C ASN A 661 -38.31 -33.96 31.97
N GLY A 662 -38.17 -35.11 32.61
CA GLY A 662 -38.40 -36.43 32.06
C GLY A 662 -39.78 -37.01 32.38
N ASP A 663 -40.00 -38.17 31.76
CA ASP A 663 -40.92 -39.27 32.09
C ASP A 663 -42.43 -39.00 31.86
N THR A 664 -43.25 -39.83 31.18
CA THR A 664 -43.32 -41.31 31.17
C THR A 664 -44.32 -41.81 30.08
N ILE A 665 -43.96 -42.87 29.33
CA ILE A 665 -44.74 -44.12 29.00
C ILE A 665 -45.98 -44.02 28.02
N LEU A 666 -46.23 -44.84 26.97
CA LEU A 666 -46.19 -46.31 26.72
C LEU A 666 -46.18 -46.65 25.20
N ASP A 667 -45.78 -47.90 24.89
CA ASP A 667 -46.02 -48.75 23.70
C ASP A 667 -44.95 -48.87 22.57
N ASP A 668 -44.15 -49.94 22.71
CA ASP A 668 -43.30 -50.68 21.75
C ASP A 668 -44.16 -51.80 21.05
N PRO A 669 -43.70 -52.70 20.13
CA PRO A 669 -42.35 -52.93 19.59
C PRO A 669 -42.24 -53.27 18.07
N MET A 670 -41.01 -53.30 17.52
CA MET A 670 -40.42 -54.47 16.80
C MET A 670 -39.01 -54.19 16.23
N GLU A 671 -38.01 -54.72 16.94
CA GLU A 671 -36.80 -55.46 16.51
C GLU A 671 -36.06 -55.14 15.20
N SER A 672 -34.77 -54.77 15.31
CA SER A 672 -33.65 -55.71 15.06
C SER A 672 -32.27 -55.12 15.44
N GLU A 673 -31.61 -55.82 16.36
CA GLU A 673 -30.20 -55.80 16.86
C GLU A 673 -29.07 -55.60 15.81
N THR A 674 -27.79 -55.27 16.08
CA THR A 674 -26.84 -55.49 17.21
C THR A 674 -25.61 -54.56 17.05
N GLY A 675 -24.85 -54.24 18.14
CA GLY A 675 -23.48 -53.68 17.97
C GLY A 675 -22.67 -52.96 19.09
N ARG A 676 -23.07 -53.02 20.36
CA ARG A 676 -22.28 -52.95 21.65
C ARG A 676 -20.76 -52.54 21.67
N HIS A 677 -20.40 -51.48 22.45
CA HIS A 677 -19.47 -51.41 23.64
C HIS A 677 -18.90 -49.98 23.91
N SER A 678 -19.36 -49.31 25.00
CA SER A 678 -18.65 -48.88 26.25
C SER A 678 -17.56 -47.80 26.12
N GLY A 679 -17.38 -46.78 26.98
CA GLY A 679 -17.99 -46.35 28.24
C GLY A 679 -16.99 -45.47 29.03
N GLY A 680 -17.42 -44.30 29.55
CA GLY A 680 -16.74 -43.48 30.58
C GLY A 680 -15.58 -42.58 30.09
N ARG A 681 -15.22 -41.44 30.71
CA ARG A 681 -15.63 -40.72 31.93
C ARG A 681 -15.11 -39.28 31.78
N TYR A 682 -15.87 -38.28 32.23
CA TYR A 682 -15.42 -36.90 32.36
C TYR A 682 -14.49 -36.75 33.57
N LEU A 683 -13.36 -36.05 33.39
CA LEU A 683 -12.53 -35.53 34.49
C LEU A 683 -12.18 -34.07 34.22
N SER A 684 -12.59 -33.22 35.16
CA SER A 684 -12.12 -31.86 35.37
C SER A 684 -10.73 -31.84 36.01
N MET A 685 -9.82 -31.00 35.52
CA MET A 685 -8.64 -30.51 36.26
C MET A 685 -8.40 -29.06 35.81
N SER A 686 -8.60 -28.07 36.68
CA SER A 686 -7.70 -27.58 37.74
C SER A 686 -6.59 -26.66 37.21
N SER A 687 -6.64 -25.43 37.70
CA SER A 687 -5.62 -24.39 37.67
C SER A 687 -4.26 -24.84 38.19
N SER A 688 -3.18 -24.42 37.53
CA SER A 688 -1.83 -24.46 38.09
C SER A 688 -1.12 -23.12 37.88
N GLN A 689 -0.81 -22.48 39.00
CA GLN A 689 0.19 -21.42 39.14
C GLN A 689 1.58 -21.94 38.75
N SER A 690 2.40 -21.09 38.12
CA SER A 690 3.86 -21.19 38.23
C SER A 690 4.49 -19.80 38.11
N ARG A 691 4.79 -19.20 39.27
CA ARG A 691 5.89 -18.24 39.45
C ARG A 691 7.19 -19.04 39.49
N ILE A 692 8.23 -18.64 38.77
CA ILE A 692 9.63 -18.97 39.07
C ILE A 692 10.55 -18.09 38.19
N PHE A 693 11.64 -17.59 38.81
CA PHE A 693 12.71 -16.69 38.34
C PHE A 693 12.58 -15.19 38.67
N ASP A 694 12.76 -14.90 39.97
CA ASP A 694 13.67 -13.85 40.44
C ASP A 694 15.03 -14.51 40.76
N ASP A 695 16.12 -13.78 40.49
CA ASP A 695 17.55 -13.95 40.89
C ASP A 695 18.54 -14.08 39.72
N VAL A 696 19.04 -12.91 39.26
CA VAL A 696 20.45 -12.45 39.11
C VAL A 696 20.48 -11.14 38.34
#